data_AF-A0A4W5QXW5-F1
#
_entry.id   AF-A0A4W5QXW5-F1
#
_cell.length_a   1.000
_cell.length_b   1.000
_cell.length_c   1.000
_cell.angle_alpha   90.00
_cell.angle_beta   90.00
_cell.angle_gamma   90.00
#
_symmetry.space_group_name_H-M   'P 1'
#
loop_
_entity.id
_entity.type
_entity.pdbx_description
1 polymer ?
#
loop_
_entity_poly.entity_id
_entity_poly.type
_entity_poly.pdbx_seq_one_letter_code
_entity_poly.pdbx_strand_id
1 'polypeptide(L)'
;FRENRILNGTELCVGDRDDSNLYISMKLKAAAEIGINANHVRLPKTATEDEVLRRIIEVNENPEVHGLIVQLPLDSINPMDTEKVTNAVAPEKDVDGLTSINAGKLSRGDLGDCFIPCTPNGCMKLISQTGELAGKNAVVIGRSKIVGAPMHDLLLWSHATVTTCHSKTTDLAAQVGRADILVVGAGKAEMVKGEWLKEGAVVIDCGINHIPDDSKANGMRVVGDVHYPSAKEKAGFITPVPGGVGPMTVAMLMENTVQSAKRFLKTYQPGKWNISYAKLKPQKPQPSDTAIAHSFTPKTIGRLAREVGLFSEEVEQYGTTRAKVRLEALNRLKTQPDGKYLVVTGITPTPLGEGTTTTTLGLAQALGAHLHVNSFACVRQPSQGSNFGVKGGAVGGGYSQVIPMEEVSLHLTSDTQAVMAASSLVVDTINARVLSELTQSDKVIKKLYHISTNIIWSLYFKILLQMFFTLFTRKICGMCAFCYFQDKTLPIGIFLRFYLINLFQTPSKQLSGSVASEMMAVLALSTSLGDMTRRLARMVVAYSRKGRPITTEDLGISGVLATLMRDAVKPSLMQTMEGTPVFVHTCPLSDIAQGNSSILADQIALKLVGPEGFVVTEAEGGAELGMEKFFDIKCRSSGLHPDVVVMVASVHALKMHGGGPAHPIPYVVQYF
;
A
#
# COMPACT_ATOMS: atom_id res chain seq x y z
N PHE A 1 -23.86 6.68 9.64
CA PHE A 1 -22.86 6.05 10.52
C PHE A 1 -23.59 5.17 11.53
N ARG A 2 -23.93 3.93 11.18
CA ARG A 2 -24.40 2.92 12.14
C ARG A 2 -23.54 1.68 11.91
N GLU A 3 -22.96 1.23 13.01
CA GLU A 3 -22.12 0.03 13.19
C GLU A 3 -20.67 0.16 12.65
N ASN A 4 -19.75 0.52 13.56
CA ASN A 4 -18.27 0.40 13.49
C ASN A 4 -17.43 1.36 12.62
N ARG A 5 -17.95 2.53 12.21
CA ARG A 5 -17.09 3.59 11.62
C ARG A 5 -17.17 4.88 12.42
N ILE A 6 -16.16 5.12 13.25
CA ILE A 6 -16.00 6.36 14.02
C ILE A 6 -15.50 7.45 13.07
N LEU A 7 -16.14 8.62 13.09
CA LEU A 7 -15.66 9.79 12.36
C LEU A 7 -14.44 10.34 13.11
N ASN A 8 -13.23 10.13 12.58
CA ASN A 8 -12.02 10.67 13.20
C ASN A 8 -11.54 11.93 12.48
N GLY A 9 -11.20 12.95 13.25
CA GLY A 9 -10.46 14.14 12.80
C GLY A 9 -9.14 14.25 13.56
N THR A 10 -8.14 14.89 12.97
CA THR A 10 -6.85 15.14 13.60
C THR A 10 -6.55 16.63 13.59
N GLU A 11 -6.18 17.15 14.75
CA GLU A 11 -5.69 18.51 14.93
C GLU A 11 -4.20 18.46 15.26
N LEU A 12 -3.38 19.08 14.42
CA LEU A 12 -1.94 19.17 14.60
C LEU A 12 -1.57 20.58 15.06
N CYS A 13 -0.88 20.68 16.20
CA CYS A 13 -0.30 21.92 16.67
C CYS A 13 1.21 21.77 16.91
N VAL A 14 1.93 22.89 16.77
CA VAL A 14 3.35 23.01 17.12
C VAL A 14 3.46 24.04 18.22
N GLY A 15 4.10 23.68 19.33
CA GLY A 15 4.30 24.56 20.47
C GLY A 15 3.14 24.58 21.46
N ASP A 16 3.09 25.64 22.27
CA ASP A 16 2.16 25.75 23.41
C ASP A 16 1.78 27.21 23.64
N ARG A 17 1.03 27.76 22.68
CA ARG A 17 0.51 29.12 22.71
C ARG A 17 -0.86 29.16 23.39
N ASP A 18 -1.03 30.04 24.37
CA ASP A 18 -2.26 30.14 25.18
C ASP A 18 -3.50 30.49 24.33
N ASP A 19 -3.34 31.38 23.34
CA ASP A 19 -4.40 31.77 22.42
C ASP A 19 -4.85 30.59 21.52
N SER A 20 -3.90 29.79 21.04
CA SER A 20 -4.18 28.56 20.29
C SER A 20 -4.86 27.49 21.15
N ASN A 21 -4.42 27.31 22.40
CA ASN A 21 -4.94 26.28 23.31
C ASN A 21 -6.43 26.44 23.63
N LEU A 22 -6.88 27.69 23.84
CA LEU A 22 -8.30 27.97 24.04
C LEU A 22 -9.11 27.53 22.83
N TYR A 23 -8.65 27.87 21.62
CA TYR A 23 -9.36 27.53 20.39
C TYR A 23 -9.38 26.01 20.11
N ILE A 24 -8.27 25.32 20.34
CA ILE A 24 -8.18 23.84 20.27
C ILE A 24 -9.18 23.20 21.24
N SER A 25 -9.25 23.69 22.49
CA SER A 25 -10.16 23.13 23.50
C SER A 25 -11.64 23.23 23.08
N MET A 26 -12.02 24.32 22.41
CA MET A 26 -13.38 24.50 21.88
C MET A 26 -13.69 23.49 20.77
N LYS A 27 -12.75 23.23 19.86
CA LYS A 27 -12.92 22.24 18.79
C LYS A 27 -13.05 20.82 19.34
N LEU A 28 -12.18 20.43 20.28
CA LEU A 28 -12.22 19.11 20.91
C LEU A 28 -13.54 18.89 21.65
N LYS A 29 -14.01 19.91 22.38
CA LYS A 29 -15.32 19.86 23.06
C LYS A 29 -16.47 19.70 22.06
N ALA A 30 -16.51 20.54 21.02
CA ALA A 30 -17.56 20.48 20.01
C ALA A 30 -17.55 19.14 19.25
N ALA A 31 -16.36 18.61 18.93
CA ALA A 31 -16.21 17.29 18.31
C ALA A 31 -16.77 16.17 19.20
N ALA A 32 -16.43 16.17 20.49
CA ALA A 32 -16.94 15.20 21.45
C ALA A 32 -18.47 15.26 21.60
N GLU A 33 -19.05 16.47 21.65
CA GLU A 33 -20.50 16.67 21.76
C GLU A 33 -21.29 16.06 20.60
N ILE A 34 -20.74 16.07 19.38
CA ILE A 34 -21.39 15.51 18.18
C ILE A 34 -20.89 14.10 17.81
N GLY A 35 -20.02 13.50 18.62
CA GLY A 35 -19.49 12.14 18.42
C GLY A 35 -18.37 12.00 17.40
N ILE A 36 -17.65 13.08 17.08
CA ILE A 36 -16.40 13.04 16.32
C ILE A 36 -15.25 12.73 17.28
N ASN A 37 -14.46 11.70 16.96
CA ASN A 37 -13.24 11.42 17.69
C ASN A 37 -12.10 12.30 17.16
N ALA A 38 -11.79 13.36 17.89
CA ALA A 38 -10.75 14.32 17.52
C ALA A 38 -9.42 13.98 18.23
N ASN A 39 -8.42 13.62 17.44
CA ASN A 39 -7.07 13.36 17.92
C ASN A 39 -6.25 14.65 17.93
N HIS A 40 -5.74 15.06 19.09
CA HIS A 40 -4.86 16.21 19.22
C HIS A 40 -3.39 15.77 19.19
N VAL A 41 -2.69 16.10 18.09
CA VAL A 41 -1.26 15.83 17.91
C VAL A 41 -0.48 17.10 18.26
N ARG A 42 0.16 17.10 19.42
CA ARG A 42 1.01 18.19 19.90
C ARG A 42 2.48 17.89 19.64
N LEU A 43 3.12 18.70 18.80
CA LEU A 43 4.56 18.66 18.55
C LEU A 43 5.28 19.71 19.41
N PRO A 44 6.49 19.41 19.92
CA PRO A 44 7.24 20.35 20.76
C PRO A 44 7.67 21.58 19.97
N LYS A 45 7.96 22.70 20.66
CA LYS A 45 8.50 23.93 20.03
C LYS A 45 9.82 23.69 19.28
N THR A 46 10.55 22.63 19.63
CA THR A 46 11.82 22.22 19.01
C THR A 46 11.63 21.43 17.72
N ALA A 47 10.40 21.11 17.32
CA ALA A 47 10.14 20.34 16.11
C ALA A 47 10.71 21.05 14.88
N THR A 48 11.24 20.27 13.95
CA THR A 48 11.72 20.76 12.64
C THR A 48 10.60 20.71 11.62
N GLU A 49 10.73 21.49 10.54
CA GLU A 49 9.75 21.47 9.45
C GLU A 49 9.55 20.04 8.88
N ASP A 50 10.64 19.28 8.71
CA ASP A 50 10.59 17.90 8.21
C ASP A 50 9.87 16.93 9.16
N GLU A 51 9.91 17.16 10.48
CA GLU A 51 9.15 16.38 11.45
C GLU A 51 7.65 16.69 11.37
N VAL A 52 7.30 17.98 11.21
CA VAL A 52 5.91 18.41 11.00
C VAL A 52 5.36 17.81 9.71
N LEU A 53 6.13 17.90 8.61
CA LEU A 53 5.74 17.35 7.30
C LEU A 53 5.57 15.82 7.36
N ARG A 54 6.49 15.09 7.98
CA ARG A 54 6.36 13.63 8.17
C ARG A 54 5.09 13.28 8.93
N ARG A 55 4.77 14.01 10.00
CA ARG A 55 3.54 13.77 10.76
C ARG A 55 2.27 14.08 9.95
N ILE A 56 2.28 15.13 9.13
CA ILE A 56 1.17 15.43 8.21
C ILE A 56 1.00 14.29 7.20
N ILE A 57 2.09 13.78 6.62
CA ILE A 57 2.06 12.65 5.68
C ILE A 57 1.48 11.40 6.35
N GLU A 58 1.94 11.05 7.55
CA GLU A 58 1.40 9.91 8.33
C GLU A 58 -0.13 10.03 8.51
N VAL A 59 -0.63 11.23 8.84
CA VAL A 59 -2.07 11.45 9.03
C VAL A 59 -2.83 11.47 7.70
N ASN A 60 -2.24 12.00 6.64
CA ASN A 60 -2.81 11.96 5.29
C ASN A 60 -2.99 10.52 4.80
N GLU A 61 -2.04 9.64 5.12
CA GLU A 61 -2.07 8.24 4.71
C GLU A 61 -2.99 7.37 5.57
N ASN A 62 -3.33 7.81 6.78
CA ASN A 62 -4.20 7.06 7.68
C ASN A 62 -5.67 7.07 7.19
N PRO A 63 -6.23 5.93 6.74
CA PRO A 63 -7.59 5.82 6.21
C PRO A 63 -8.69 6.05 7.26
N GLU A 64 -8.37 5.92 8.55
CA GLU A 64 -9.32 6.12 9.64
C GLU A 64 -9.53 7.61 9.92
N VAL A 65 -8.60 8.47 9.50
CA VAL A 65 -8.69 9.93 9.65
C VAL A 65 -9.32 10.55 8.42
N HIS A 66 -10.41 11.29 8.64
CA HIS A 66 -11.20 11.92 7.58
C HIS A 66 -11.04 13.45 7.54
N GLY A 67 -10.28 14.03 8.46
CA GLY A 67 -10.04 15.46 8.47
C GLY A 67 -8.73 15.78 9.16
N LEU A 68 -7.97 16.71 8.60
CA LEU A 68 -6.75 17.24 9.18
C LEU A 68 -6.81 18.76 9.20
N ILE A 69 -6.55 19.34 10.36
CA ILE A 69 -6.32 20.76 10.54
C ILE A 69 -4.92 21.00 11.11
N VAL A 70 -4.21 21.97 10.54
CA VAL A 70 -2.95 22.49 11.08
C VAL A 70 -3.27 23.78 11.82
N GLN A 71 -3.07 23.82 13.13
CA GLN A 71 -3.32 25.01 13.93
C GLN A 71 -2.26 26.07 13.64
N LEU A 72 -2.71 27.25 13.17
CA LEU A 72 -1.88 28.42 12.90
C LEU A 72 -2.05 29.48 14.00
N PRO A 73 -1.01 30.30 14.28
CA PRO A 73 0.35 30.23 13.74
C PRO A 73 1.16 29.05 14.32
N LEU A 74 2.18 28.60 13.59
CA LEU A 74 3.12 27.57 14.07
C LEU A 74 4.05 28.18 15.13
N ASP A 75 4.00 27.69 16.37
CA ASP A 75 4.84 28.16 17.48
C ASP A 75 6.09 27.28 17.63
N SER A 76 7.07 27.52 16.76
CA SER A 76 8.34 26.79 16.70
C SER A 76 9.53 27.74 16.89
N ILE A 77 10.58 27.25 17.55
CA ILE A 77 11.88 27.95 17.61
C ILE A 77 12.63 27.87 16.28
N ASN A 78 12.36 26.82 15.50
CA ASN A 78 12.92 26.65 14.16
C ASN A 78 12.05 27.41 13.15
N PRO A 79 12.64 28.16 12.20
CA PRO A 79 11.89 28.78 11.12
C PRO A 79 11.19 27.70 10.28
N MET A 80 9.93 27.94 9.96
CA MET A 80 9.10 27.04 9.16
C MET A 80 8.33 27.84 8.11
N ASP A 81 8.18 27.27 6.93
CA ASP A 81 7.30 27.79 5.90
C ASP A 81 5.86 27.31 6.15
N THR A 82 5.04 28.22 6.70
CA THR A 82 3.61 27.99 6.95
C THR A 82 2.85 27.56 5.68
N GLU A 83 3.21 28.08 4.51
CA GLU A 83 2.53 27.75 3.25
C GLU A 83 2.90 26.34 2.79
N LYS A 84 4.16 25.95 2.93
CA LYS A 84 4.59 24.57 2.68
C LYS A 84 3.90 23.57 3.60
N VAL A 85 3.82 23.87 4.90
CA VAL A 85 3.15 23.01 5.90
C VAL A 85 1.65 22.91 5.63
N THR A 86 0.97 24.03 5.37
CA THR A 86 -0.47 24.04 5.08
C THR A 86 -0.79 23.26 3.80
N ASN A 87 0.02 23.42 2.75
CA ASN A 87 -0.16 22.69 1.50
C ASN A 87 0.26 21.21 1.54
N ALA A 88 0.90 20.75 2.62
CA ALA A 88 1.19 19.34 2.80
C ALA A 88 -0.05 18.54 3.21
N VAL A 89 -1.12 19.18 3.69
CA VAL A 89 -2.41 18.53 3.99
C VAL A 89 -3.03 18.03 2.68
N ALA A 90 -3.46 16.77 2.65
CA ALA A 90 -4.13 16.21 1.48
C ALA A 90 -5.44 16.99 1.19
N PRO A 91 -5.68 17.47 -0.04
CA PRO A 91 -6.86 18.28 -0.36
C PRO A 91 -8.20 17.64 0.03
N GLU A 92 -8.28 16.31 -0.02
CA GLU A 92 -9.44 15.52 0.39
C GLU A 92 -9.67 15.50 1.92
N LYS A 93 -8.65 15.78 2.72
CA LYS A 93 -8.71 15.86 4.20
C LYS A 93 -8.56 17.29 4.74
N ASP A 94 -8.37 18.28 3.88
CA ASP A 94 -8.26 19.69 4.21
C ASP A 94 -9.62 20.28 4.61
N VAL A 95 -10.05 19.94 5.81
CA VAL A 95 -11.34 20.33 6.37
C VAL A 95 -11.39 21.82 6.74
N ASP A 96 -10.25 22.49 6.77
CA ASP A 96 -10.16 23.95 6.98
C ASP A 96 -10.17 24.74 5.65
N GLY A 97 -10.03 24.04 4.52
CA GLY A 97 -10.10 24.62 3.17
C GLY A 97 -8.93 25.53 2.80
N LEU A 98 -7.78 25.42 3.46
CA LEU A 98 -6.67 26.37 3.34
C LEU A 98 -5.60 25.98 2.31
N THR A 99 -5.64 24.74 1.79
CA THR A 99 -4.70 24.32 0.75
C THR A 99 -4.93 25.12 -0.54
N SER A 100 -3.86 25.37 -1.30
CA SER A 100 -3.92 26.05 -2.59
C SER A 100 -4.87 25.35 -3.58
N ILE A 101 -5.06 24.03 -3.45
CA ILE A 101 -5.99 23.27 -4.28
C ILE A 101 -7.44 23.65 -3.94
N ASN A 102 -7.86 23.59 -2.66
CA ASN A 102 -9.23 23.97 -2.29
C ASN A 102 -9.47 25.47 -2.48
N ALA A 103 -8.52 26.33 -2.13
CA ALA A 103 -8.60 27.76 -2.40
C ALA A 103 -8.75 28.06 -3.91
N GLY A 104 -8.00 27.33 -4.75
CA GLY A 104 -8.11 27.46 -6.21
C GLY A 104 -9.46 26.99 -6.77
N LYS A 105 -10.01 25.89 -6.24
CA LYS A 105 -11.36 25.40 -6.60
C LYS A 105 -12.43 26.43 -6.23
N LEU A 106 -12.36 27.02 -5.03
CA LEU A 106 -13.27 28.08 -4.60
C LEU A 106 -13.20 29.28 -5.55
N SER A 107 -12.00 29.76 -5.85
CA SER A 107 -11.82 30.93 -6.73
C SER A 107 -12.36 30.70 -8.14
N ARG A 108 -12.32 29.46 -8.63
CA ARG A 108 -12.88 29.06 -9.93
C ARG A 108 -14.38 28.79 -9.94
N GLY A 109 -15.03 28.73 -8.77
CA GLY A 109 -16.45 28.41 -8.64
C GLY A 109 -16.76 26.91 -8.61
N ASP A 110 -15.77 26.05 -8.41
CA ASP A 110 -15.91 24.58 -8.34
C ASP A 110 -16.43 24.13 -6.96
N LEU A 111 -17.50 24.77 -6.46
CA LEU A 111 -17.99 24.62 -5.07
C LEU A 111 -18.43 23.19 -4.71
N GLY A 112 -18.83 22.37 -5.69
CA GLY A 112 -19.26 20.99 -5.46
C GLY A 112 -18.14 20.04 -5.03
N ASP A 113 -16.90 20.32 -5.42
CA ASP A 113 -15.71 19.50 -5.11
C ASP A 113 -14.66 20.27 -4.29
N CYS A 114 -15.07 21.39 -3.70
CA CYS A 114 -14.25 22.22 -2.82
C CYS A 114 -14.56 21.90 -1.35
N PHE A 115 -13.58 22.02 -0.46
CA PHE A 115 -13.86 22.33 0.94
C PHE A 115 -13.81 23.84 1.12
N ILE A 116 -14.92 24.43 1.52
CA ILE A 116 -15.01 25.88 1.71
C ILE A 116 -14.33 26.22 3.04
N PRO A 117 -13.48 27.26 3.10
CA PRO A 117 -12.82 27.64 4.34
C PRO A 117 -13.81 27.94 5.46
N CYS A 118 -13.53 27.43 6.67
CA CYS A 118 -14.50 27.36 7.75
C CYS A 118 -15.04 28.73 8.18
N THR A 119 -14.15 29.72 8.33
CA THR A 119 -14.53 31.07 8.80
C THR A 119 -15.41 31.81 7.77
N PRO A 120 -15.01 31.93 6.49
CA PRO A 120 -15.88 32.44 5.42
C PRO A 120 -17.21 31.70 5.31
N ASN A 121 -17.22 30.37 5.42
CA ASN A 121 -18.45 29.59 5.38
C ASN A 121 -19.37 29.91 6.57
N GLY A 122 -18.79 30.10 7.76
CA GLY A 122 -19.52 30.53 8.96
C GLY A 122 -20.15 31.91 8.77
N CYS A 123 -19.43 32.84 8.14
CA CYS A 123 -19.94 34.16 7.77
C CYS A 123 -21.11 34.06 6.80
N MET A 124 -20.98 33.26 5.74
CA MET A 124 -22.07 33.00 4.79
C MET A 124 -23.30 32.43 5.47
N LYS A 125 -23.11 31.52 6.44
CA LYS A 125 -24.23 30.95 7.19
C LYS A 125 -24.94 31.99 8.05
N LEU A 126 -24.21 32.89 8.70
CA LEU A 126 -24.79 34.01 9.46
C LEU A 126 -25.54 34.99 8.54
N ILE A 127 -24.93 35.37 7.41
CA ILE A 127 -25.56 36.25 6.40
C ILE A 127 -26.85 35.63 5.85
N SER A 128 -26.89 34.31 5.64
CA SER A 128 -28.10 33.64 5.15
C SER A 128 -29.31 33.76 6.09
N GLN A 129 -29.09 34.08 7.37
CA GLN A 129 -30.16 34.29 8.35
C GLN A 129 -30.72 35.72 8.33
N THR A 130 -30.09 36.65 7.62
CA THR A 130 -30.46 38.08 7.62
C THR A 130 -31.24 38.52 6.39
N GLY A 131 -31.34 37.67 5.34
CA GLY A 131 -32.15 37.92 4.16
C GLY A 131 -31.51 37.43 2.85
N GLU A 132 -32.02 37.93 1.73
CA GLU A 132 -31.53 37.59 0.39
C GLU A 132 -30.23 38.32 0.03
N LEU A 133 -29.24 37.56 -0.43
CA LEU A 133 -27.90 38.03 -0.79
C LEU A 133 -27.78 38.50 -2.25
N ALA A 134 -28.58 37.91 -3.15
CA ALA A 134 -28.49 38.18 -4.57
C ALA A 134 -28.74 39.67 -4.89
N GLY A 135 -27.88 40.26 -5.71
CA GLY A 135 -27.96 41.67 -6.11
C GLY A 135 -27.56 42.69 -5.04
N LYS A 136 -27.19 42.26 -3.82
CA LYS A 136 -26.71 43.16 -2.76
C LYS A 136 -25.28 43.63 -3.01
N ASN A 137 -24.95 44.82 -2.52
CA ASN A 137 -23.58 45.32 -2.51
C ASN A 137 -22.86 44.81 -1.25
N ALA A 138 -21.90 43.91 -1.43
CA ALA A 138 -21.09 43.38 -0.35
C ALA A 138 -19.70 44.03 -0.35
N VAL A 139 -19.23 44.47 0.81
CA VAL A 139 -17.88 45.02 0.99
C VAL A 139 -17.11 44.10 1.93
N VAL A 140 -15.94 43.66 1.48
CA VAL A 140 -15.03 42.83 2.28
C VAL A 140 -13.79 43.64 2.60
N ILE A 141 -13.53 43.91 3.88
CA ILE A 141 -12.31 44.60 4.33
C ILE A 141 -11.31 43.55 4.82
N GLY A 142 -10.24 43.36 4.06
CA GLY A 142 -9.19 42.39 4.35
C GLY A 142 -8.82 41.59 3.11
N ARG A 143 -7.52 41.33 2.94
CA ARG A 143 -6.96 40.56 1.82
C ARG A 143 -6.25 39.28 2.27
N SER A 144 -6.58 38.81 3.48
CA SER A 144 -5.96 37.61 4.04
C SER A 144 -6.38 36.36 3.26
N LYS A 145 -5.50 35.35 3.24
CA LYS A 145 -5.79 34.03 2.65
C LYS A 145 -6.86 33.26 3.44
N ILE A 146 -7.10 33.63 4.71
CA ILE A 146 -8.00 32.92 5.63
C ILE A 146 -9.45 33.42 5.52
N VAL A 147 -9.65 34.74 5.49
CA VAL A 147 -11.00 35.34 5.51
C VAL A 147 -11.25 36.20 4.28
N GLY A 148 -10.39 37.18 4.03
CA GLY A 148 -10.65 38.23 3.04
C GLY A 148 -10.89 37.72 1.62
N ALA A 149 -9.89 37.07 1.03
CA ALA A 149 -9.98 36.58 -0.35
C ALA A 149 -11.08 35.50 -0.53
N PRO A 150 -11.17 34.46 0.34
CA PRO A 150 -12.24 33.48 0.22
C PRO A 150 -13.66 34.06 0.40
N MET A 151 -13.84 35.05 1.28
CA MET A 151 -15.12 35.70 1.48
C MET A 151 -15.56 36.48 0.24
N HIS A 152 -14.61 37.16 -0.43
CA HIS A 152 -14.88 37.80 -1.72
C HIS A 152 -15.45 36.79 -2.72
N ASP A 153 -14.77 35.66 -2.90
CA ASP A 153 -15.17 34.65 -3.87
C ASP A 153 -16.54 34.04 -3.52
N LEU A 154 -16.81 33.74 -2.25
CA LEU A 154 -18.10 33.19 -1.82
C LEU A 154 -19.28 34.14 -2.03
N LEU A 155 -19.10 35.44 -1.72
CA LEU A 155 -20.13 36.44 -1.95
C LEU A 155 -20.40 36.62 -3.46
N LEU A 156 -19.34 36.61 -4.26
CA LEU A 156 -19.41 36.72 -5.72
C LEU A 156 -20.17 35.52 -6.31
N TRP A 157 -19.81 34.30 -5.93
CA TRP A 157 -20.51 33.08 -6.35
C TRP A 157 -21.93 32.96 -5.82
N SER A 158 -22.29 33.79 -4.83
CA SER A 158 -23.66 33.91 -4.31
C SER A 158 -24.42 35.12 -4.87
N HIS A 159 -23.99 35.62 -6.04
CA HIS A 159 -24.64 36.68 -6.81
C HIS A 159 -24.67 38.06 -6.15
N ALA A 160 -23.77 38.35 -5.20
CA ALA A 160 -23.57 39.70 -4.70
C ALA A 160 -22.61 40.50 -5.61
N THR A 161 -22.75 41.82 -5.64
CA THR A 161 -21.72 42.72 -6.19
C THR A 161 -20.69 42.96 -5.09
N VAL A 162 -19.45 42.49 -5.29
CA VAL A 162 -18.44 42.49 -4.23
C VAL A 162 -17.37 43.55 -4.47
N THR A 163 -17.07 44.34 -3.44
CA THR A 163 -15.93 45.27 -3.42
C THR A 163 -14.94 44.86 -2.32
N THR A 164 -13.71 44.54 -2.71
CA THR A 164 -12.64 44.22 -1.76
C THR A 164 -11.88 45.49 -1.37
N CYS A 165 -11.84 45.77 -0.08
CA CYS A 165 -11.13 46.91 0.50
C CYS A 165 -10.01 46.44 1.43
N HIS A 166 -9.09 47.35 1.74
CA HIS A 166 -7.98 47.08 2.66
C HIS A 166 -7.55 48.36 3.38
N SER A 167 -6.65 48.24 4.36
CA SER A 167 -6.18 49.37 5.18
C SER A 167 -5.50 50.52 4.41
N LYS A 168 -5.19 50.35 3.12
CA LYS A 168 -4.65 51.39 2.22
C LYS A 168 -5.67 51.93 1.20
N THR A 169 -6.95 51.57 1.32
CA THR A 169 -8.01 52.07 0.44
C THR A 169 -8.30 53.52 0.81
N THR A 170 -8.14 54.46 -0.12
CA THR A 170 -8.20 55.92 0.15
C THR A 170 -9.56 56.39 0.64
N ASP A 171 -10.64 55.83 0.09
CA ASP A 171 -12.04 56.21 0.36
C ASP A 171 -12.77 55.13 1.18
N LEU A 172 -12.08 54.45 2.08
CA LEU A 172 -12.59 53.28 2.80
C LEU A 172 -13.96 53.52 3.47
N ALA A 173 -14.14 54.66 4.15
CA ALA A 173 -15.42 54.99 4.79
C ALA A 173 -16.58 55.12 3.80
N ALA A 174 -16.32 55.69 2.62
CA ALA A 174 -17.33 55.81 1.56
C ALA A 174 -17.69 54.45 0.95
N GLN A 175 -16.71 53.55 0.81
CA GLN A 175 -16.96 52.17 0.37
C GLN A 175 -17.82 51.42 1.40
N VAL A 176 -17.48 51.53 2.68
CA VAL A 176 -18.28 50.95 3.78
C VAL A 176 -19.71 51.47 3.79
N GLY A 177 -19.93 52.77 3.54
CA GLY A 177 -21.26 53.37 3.48
C GLY A 177 -22.14 52.91 2.32
N ARG A 178 -21.59 52.19 1.34
CA ARG A 178 -22.34 51.59 0.23
C ARG A 178 -22.75 50.14 0.52
N ALA A 179 -22.16 49.51 1.53
CA ALA A 179 -22.33 48.10 1.81
C ALA A 179 -23.73 47.81 2.37
N ASP A 180 -24.49 46.95 1.69
CA ASP A 180 -25.63 46.25 2.30
C ASP A 180 -25.13 45.17 3.26
N ILE A 181 -23.98 44.56 2.93
CA ILE A 181 -23.30 43.52 3.71
C ILE A 181 -21.84 43.91 3.84
N LEU A 182 -21.36 44.01 5.06
CA LEU A 182 -19.98 44.34 5.38
C LEU A 182 -19.33 43.16 6.12
N VAL A 183 -18.25 42.62 5.57
CA VAL A 183 -17.41 41.63 6.26
C VAL A 183 -16.04 42.23 6.56
N VAL A 184 -15.62 42.20 7.81
CA VAL A 184 -14.39 42.87 8.28
C VAL A 184 -13.43 41.85 8.88
N GLY A 185 -12.21 41.80 8.33
CA GLY A 185 -11.08 41.00 8.80
C GLY A 185 -9.77 41.73 8.47
N ALA A 186 -9.64 42.95 8.96
CA ALA A 186 -8.53 43.86 8.75
C ALA A 186 -7.36 43.63 9.72
N GLY A 187 -7.61 43.01 10.88
CA GLY A 187 -6.61 42.80 11.93
C GLY A 187 -6.18 44.10 12.61
N LYS A 188 -7.12 45.03 12.78
CA LYS A 188 -6.92 46.32 13.44
C LYS A 188 -8.13 46.63 14.32
N ALA A 189 -7.89 46.63 15.63
CA ALA A 189 -8.90 46.89 16.65
C ALA A 189 -9.74 48.14 16.34
N GLU A 190 -11.05 47.97 16.31
CA GLU A 190 -12.05 49.05 16.22
C GLU A 190 -11.80 50.08 15.09
N MET A 191 -11.17 49.66 13.99
CA MET A 191 -10.87 50.50 12.84
C MET A 191 -12.13 51.01 12.15
N VAL A 192 -13.14 50.16 11.99
CA VAL A 192 -14.41 50.54 11.35
C VAL A 192 -15.33 51.16 12.39
N LYS A 193 -15.75 52.40 12.15
CA LYS A 193 -16.66 53.13 13.04
C LYS A 193 -18.10 53.03 12.56
N GLY A 194 -19.04 53.04 13.51
CA GLY A 194 -20.47 53.03 13.23
C GLY A 194 -20.93 54.16 12.30
N GLU A 195 -20.30 55.34 12.34
CA GLU A 195 -20.66 56.43 11.43
C GLU A 195 -20.47 56.08 9.94
N TRP A 196 -19.57 55.14 9.60
CA TRP A 196 -19.30 54.73 8.21
C TRP A 196 -20.35 53.78 7.66
N LEU A 197 -21.14 53.14 8.52
CA LEU A 197 -22.09 52.10 8.12
C LEU A 197 -23.32 52.70 7.44
N LYS A 198 -23.80 51.99 6.43
CA LYS A 198 -25.15 52.18 5.87
C LYS A 198 -26.19 51.74 6.90
N GLU A 199 -27.26 52.52 7.00
CA GLU A 199 -28.39 52.18 7.88
C GLU A 199 -29.00 50.83 7.49
N GLY A 200 -29.17 49.94 8.48
CA GLY A 200 -29.71 48.60 8.28
C GLY A 200 -28.74 47.58 7.67
N ALA A 201 -27.45 47.91 7.52
CA ALA A 201 -26.46 46.98 6.97
C ALA A 201 -26.25 45.74 7.86
N VAL A 202 -25.88 44.63 7.22
CA VAL A 202 -25.44 43.40 7.89
C VAL A 202 -23.94 43.48 8.10
N VAL A 203 -23.46 43.42 9.33
CA VAL A 203 -22.04 43.56 9.67
C VAL A 203 -21.51 42.26 10.29
N ILE A 204 -20.54 41.65 9.62
CA ILE A 204 -19.81 40.47 10.10
C ILE A 204 -18.38 40.88 10.46
N ASP A 205 -18.08 40.89 11.74
CA ASP A 205 -16.76 41.18 12.30
C ASP A 205 -16.03 39.86 12.61
N CYS A 206 -15.02 39.57 11.80
CA CYS A 206 -14.15 38.40 11.94
C CYS A 206 -12.85 38.72 12.69
N GLY A 207 -12.59 40.01 12.96
CA GLY A 207 -11.36 40.44 13.63
C GLY A 207 -11.33 40.00 15.08
N ILE A 208 -10.15 39.60 15.56
CA ILE A 208 -9.90 39.37 16.99
C ILE A 208 -8.66 40.16 17.35
N ASN A 209 -8.83 41.16 18.21
CA ASN A 209 -7.78 42.00 18.73
C ASN A 209 -7.90 42.10 20.26
N HIS A 210 -6.81 42.48 20.92
CA HIS A 210 -6.78 42.72 22.35
C HIS A 210 -6.40 44.18 22.59
N ILE A 211 -7.20 44.88 23.40
CA ILE A 211 -6.90 46.25 23.86
C ILE A 211 -6.77 46.26 25.39
N PRO A 212 -5.95 47.15 25.98
CA PRO A 212 -5.86 47.28 27.43
C PRO A 212 -7.20 47.62 28.06
N ASP A 213 -7.55 46.93 29.15
CA ASP A 213 -8.75 47.17 29.95
C ASP A 213 -8.50 46.75 31.40
N ASP A 214 -8.24 47.73 32.26
CA ASP A 214 -7.96 47.52 33.69
C ASP A 214 -9.15 46.93 34.45
N SER A 215 -10.35 46.91 33.88
CA SER A 215 -11.53 46.26 34.48
C SER A 215 -11.52 44.73 34.33
N LYS A 216 -10.62 44.17 33.52
CA LYS A 216 -10.49 42.72 33.30
C LYS A 216 -9.32 42.14 34.10
N ALA A 217 -9.51 40.92 34.61
CA ALA A 217 -8.51 40.25 35.45
C ALA A 217 -7.14 40.00 34.75
N ASN A 218 -7.14 39.93 33.42
CA ASN A 218 -5.94 39.81 32.58
C ASN A 218 -5.45 41.16 32.01
N GLY A 219 -6.06 42.28 32.42
CA GLY A 219 -5.75 43.63 31.95
C GLY A 219 -6.08 43.90 30.47
N MET A 220 -6.76 42.99 29.78
CA MET A 220 -7.02 43.08 28.34
C MET A 220 -8.46 42.70 27.98
N ARG A 221 -9.10 43.49 27.12
CA ARG A 221 -10.40 43.20 26.52
C ARG A 221 -10.23 42.72 25.08
N VAL A 222 -10.94 41.64 24.73
CA VAL A 222 -11.06 41.17 23.35
C VAL A 222 -12.06 42.05 22.60
N VAL A 223 -11.65 42.61 21.47
CA VAL A 223 -12.48 43.45 20.60
C VAL A 223 -12.28 43.06 19.14
N GLY A 224 -13.27 43.36 18.31
CA GLY A 224 -13.21 43.12 16.87
C GLY A 224 -12.54 44.26 16.10
N ASP A 225 -12.59 44.18 14.77
CA ASP A 225 -12.14 45.25 13.89
C ASP A 225 -13.18 46.38 13.76
N VAL A 226 -14.42 46.13 14.19
CA VAL A 226 -15.53 47.08 14.20
C VAL A 226 -15.76 47.59 15.62
N HIS A 227 -15.94 48.90 15.77
CA HIS A 227 -16.33 49.49 17.04
C HIS A 227 -17.79 49.14 17.36
N TYR A 228 -17.98 48.02 18.06
CA TYR A 228 -19.30 47.39 18.30
C TYR A 228 -20.36 48.36 18.86
N PRO A 229 -20.07 49.22 19.87
CA PRO A 229 -21.10 50.10 20.44
C PRO A 229 -21.71 51.05 19.41
N SER A 230 -20.89 51.73 18.59
CA SER A 230 -21.42 52.66 17.58
C SER A 230 -21.97 51.94 16.35
N ALA A 231 -21.45 50.76 16.03
CA ALA A 231 -21.95 49.97 14.90
C ALA A 231 -23.34 49.38 15.16
N LYS A 232 -23.62 48.96 16.40
CA LYS A 232 -24.93 48.39 16.80
C LYS A 232 -26.10 49.37 16.63
N GLU A 233 -25.84 50.68 16.71
CA GLU A 233 -26.88 51.71 16.54
C GLU A 233 -27.38 51.83 15.09
N LYS A 234 -26.53 51.50 14.11
CA LYS A 234 -26.87 51.62 12.67
C LYS A 234 -27.07 50.27 11.96
N ALA A 235 -26.34 49.25 12.37
CA ALA A 235 -26.38 47.94 11.71
C ALA A 235 -27.72 47.25 12.02
N GLY A 236 -28.36 46.71 10.97
CA GLY A 236 -29.55 45.86 11.16
C GLY A 236 -29.20 44.55 11.84
N PHE A 237 -28.00 44.03 11.55
CA PHE A 237 -27.44 42.84 12.19
C PHE A 237 -25.93 43.03 12.39
N ILE A 238 -25.40 42.61 13.54
CA ILE A 238 -23.96 42.66 13.82
C ILE A 238 -23.50 41.47 14.66
N THR A 239 -22.39 40.86 14.28
CA THR A 239 -21.76 39.79 15.08
C THR A 239 -21.00 40.35 16.28
N PRO A 240 -21.18 39.81 17.49
CA PRO A 240 -20.39 40.21 18.65
C PRO A 240 -18.97 39.63 18.58
N VAL A 241 -17.99 40.37 19.12
CA VAL A 241 -16.63 39.88 19.34
C VAL A 241 -16.30 40.05 20.82
N PRO A 242 -16.04 38.95 21.57
CA PRO A 242 -16.07 37.55 21.15
C PRO A 242 -17.51 36.98 21.00
N GLY A 243 -17.63 35.80 20.38
CA GLY A 243 -18.87 35.00 20.40
C GLY A 243 -19.69 34.96 19.11
N GLY A 244 -19.34 35.76 18.10
CA GLY A 244 -20.00 35.78 16.80
C GLY A 244 -19.48 34.70 15.83
N VAL A 245 -18.44 35.03 15.07
CA VAL A 245 -17.97 34.18 13.96
C VAL A 245 -17.26 32.90 14.44
N GLY A 246 -16.49 32.96 15.53
CA GLY A 246 -15.68 31.83 16.02
C GLY A 246 -16.45 30.51 16.25
N PRO A 247 -17.58 30.51 16.97
CA PRO A 247 -18.42 29.31 17.11
C PRO A 247 -18.91 28.74 15.78
N MET A 248 -19.22 29.61 14.81
CA MET A 248 -19.62 29.18 13.47
C MET A 248 -18.44 28.56 12.71
N THR A 249 -17.22 29.10 12.84
CA THR A 249 -16.01 28.48 12.28
C THR A 249 -15.84 27.04 12.78
N VAL A 250 -16.00 26.80 14.09
CA VAL A 250 -15.92 25.45 14.66
C VAL A 250 -17.04 24.55 14.12
N ALA A 251 -18.27 25.06 14.00
CA ALA A 251 -19.37 24.29 13.42
C ALA A 251 -19.10 23.90 11.95
N MET A 252 -18.59 24.82 11.14
CA MET A 252 -18.25 24.55 9.73
C MET A 252 -17.07 23.57 9.59
N LEU A 253 -16.09 23.61 10.52
CA LEU A 253 -15.03 22.61 10.58
C LEU A 253 -15.58 21.20 10.79
N MET A 254 -16.54 21.04 11.70
CA MET A 254 -17.21 19.76 11.94
C MET A 254 -18.01 19.32 10.71
N GLU A 255 -18.72 20.24 10.08
CA GLU A 255 -19.46 19.96 8.84
C GLU A 255 -18.52 19.50 7.72
N ASN A 256 -17.41 20.21 7.47
CA ASN A 256 -16.41 19.82 6.48
C ASN A 256 -15.80 18.44 6.80
N THR A 257 -15.56 18.14 8.08
CA THR A 257 -15.08 16.80 8.51
C THR A 257 -16.10 15.71 8.18
N VAL A 258 -17.39 15.94 8.42
CA VAL A 258 -18.46 15.01 8.03
C VAL A 258 -18.53 14.86 6.50
N GLN A 259 -18.40 15.96 5.75
CA GLN A 259 -18.39 15.93 4.29
C GLN A 259 -17.20 15.16 3.74
N SER A 260 -16.01 15.33 4.31
CA SER A 260 -14.84 14.55 3.92
C SER A 260 -15.03 13.07 4.18
N ALA A 261 -15.57 12.68 5.33
CA ALA A 261 -15.89 11.27 5.57
C ALA A 261 -16.95 10.72 4.61
N LYS A 262 -17.98 11.49 4.27
CA LYS A 262 -18.96 11.09 3.23
C LYS A 262 -18.30 10.91 1.86
N ARG A 263 -17.42 11.83 1.46
CA ARG A 263 -16.64 11.74 0.21
C ARG A 263 -15.73 10.51 0.24
N PHE A 264 -15.02 10.29 1.34
CA PHE A 264 -14.18 9.11 1.56
C PHE A 264 -14.99 7.82 1.43
N LEU A 265 -16.15 7.70 2.09
CA LEU A 265 -17.02 6.51 1.99
C LEU A 265 -17.60 6.29 0.59
N LYS A 266 -17.83 7.36 -0.19
CA LYS A 266 -18.31 7.25 -1.58
C LYS A 266 -17.21 6.80 -2.53
N THR A 267 -15.97 7.27 -2.31
CA THR A 267 -14.80 6.91 -3.12
C THR A 267 -14.26 5.53 -2.74
N TYR A 268 -14.09 5.27 -1.45
CA TYR A 268 -13.61 4.02 -0.88
C TYR A 268 -14.80 3.14 -0.47
N GLN A 269 -15.54 2.66 -1.47
CA GLN A 269 -16.44 1.52 -1.29
C GLN A 269 -15.63 0.24 -1.48
N PRO A 270 -15.56 -0.67 -0.48
CA PRO A 270 -14.89 -1.96 -0.64
C PRO A 270 -15.42 -2.68 -1.89
N GLY A 271 -14.53 -3.05 -2.82
CA GLY A 271 -14.90 -3.69 -4.08
C GLY A 271 -15.29 -2.72 -5.21
N LYS A 272 -15.12 -1.40 -5.05
CA LYS A 272 -15.22 -0.44 -6.16
C LYS A 272 -13.85 0.17 -6.43
N TRP A 273 -13.24 -0.20 -7.54
CA TRP A 273 -11.95 0.36 -7.95
C TRP A 273 -12.14 1.58 -8.85
N ASN A 274 -11.26 2.57 -8.70
CA ASN A 274 -11.14 3.69 -9.65
C ASN A 274 -9.90 3.49 -10.52
N ILE A 275 -9.80 2.31 -11.10
CA ILE A 275 -8.64 1.87 -11.88
C ILE A 275 -8.72 2.39 -13.31
N SER A 276 -7.58 2.85 -13.82
CA SER A 276 -7.49 3.43 -15.17
C SER A 276 -6.67 2.53 -16.10
N TYR A 277 -7.27 1.85 -17.06
CA TYR A 277 -6.52 0.90 -17.89
C TYR A 277 -5.81 1.58 -19.07
N ALA A 278 -4.60 1.13 -19.37
CA ALA A 278 -3.88 1.55 -20.58
C ALA A 278 -4.44 0.80 -21.79
N LYS A 279 -4.52 1.47 -22.94
CA LYS A 279 -5.00 0.84 -24.18
C LYS A 279 -3.84 0.18 -24.92
N LEU A 280 -4.00 -1.10 -25.27
CA LEU A 280 -3.04 -1.79 -26.14
C LEU A 280 -3.10 -1.27 -27.58
N LYS A 281 -1.94 -1.25 -28.24
CA LYS A 281 -1.81 -1.02 -29.68
C LYS A 281 -1.06 -2.21 -30.30
N PRO A 282 -1.77 -3.32 -30.59
CA PRO A 282 -1.15 -4.51 -31.16
C PRO A 282 -0.52 -4.22 -32.54
N GLN A 283 0.67 -4.75 -32.78
CA GLN A 283 1.39 -4.62 -34.05
C GLN A 283 1.33 -5.92 -34.86
N LYS A 284 1.42 -5.80 -36.19
CA LYS A 284 1.52 -6.93 -37.13
C LYS A 284 2.67 -6.68 -38.11
N PRO A 285 3.67 -7.59 -38.22
CA PRO A 285 3.84 -8.82 -37.42
C PRO A 285 4.07 -8.53 -35.92
N GLN A 286 3.78 -9.51 -35.06
CA GLN A 286 3.93 -9.36 -33.62
C GLN A 286 5.43 -9.23 -33.27
N PRO A 287 5.85 -8.19 -32.51
CA PRO A 287 7.22 -8.08 -32.02
C PRO A 287 7.55 -9.16 -30.98
N SER A 288 8.83 -9.28 -30.61
CA SER A 288 9.23 -10.16 -29.51
C SER A 288 8.64 -9.69 -28.18
N ASP A 289 8.49 -10.61 -27.22
CA ASP A 289 7.92 -10.30 -25.90
C ASP A 289 8.67 -9.17 -25.18
N THR A 290 10.01 -9.17 -25.26
CA THR A 290 10.88 -8.10 -24.75
C THR A 290 10.61 -6.76 -25.41
N ALA A 291 10.49 -6.73 -26.75
CA ALA A 291 10.21 -5.50 -27.49
C ALA A 291 8.83 -4.94 -27.14
N ILE A 292 7.84 -5.82 -26.94
CA ILE A 292 6.52 -5.43 -26.46
C ILE A 292 6.63 -4.87 -25.03
N ALA A 293 7.32 -5.54 -24.11
CA ALA A 293 7.46 -5.10 -22.72
C ALA A 293 8.12 -3.71 -22.60
N HIS A 294 9.18 -3.44 -23.37
CA HIS A 294 9.84 -2.12 -23.38
C HIS A 294 9.03 -1.02 -24.06
N SER A 295 8.04 -1.36 -24.88
CA SER A 295 7.18 -0.36 -25.52
C SER A 295 6.14 0.26 -24.58
N PHE A 296 5.96 -0.30 -23.38
CA PHE A 296 5.01 0.18 -22.39
C PHE A 296 5.69 0.82 -21.19
N THR A 297 5.17 1.97 -20.76
CA THR A 297 5.54 2.58 -19.48
C THR A 297 4.55 2.11 -18.41
N PRO A 298 5.00 1.34 -17.40
CA PRO A 298 4.14 0.88 -16.32
C PRO A 298 3.62 2.05 -15.49
N LYS A 299 2.43 1.90 -14.89
CA LYS A 299 1.98 2.84 -13.85
C LYS A 299 2.94 2.79 -12.66
N THR A 300 3.06 3.89 -11.94
CA THR A 300 3.72 3.83 -10.63
C THR A 300 2.96 2.88 -9.71
N ILE A 301 3.68 2.03 -8.98
CA ILE A 301 3.07 0.98 -8.17
C ILE A 301 2.22 1.55 -7.04
N GLY A 302 2.62 2.70 -6.47
CA GLY A 302 1.81 3.43 -5.50
C GLY A 302 0.52 4.01 -6.08
N ARG A 303 0.46 4.30 -7.39
CA ARG A 303 -0.80 4.63 -8.06
C ARG A 303 -1.68 3.39 -8.22
N LEU A 304 -1.12 2.29 -8.73
CA LEU A 304 -1.86 1.04 -8.89
C LEU A 304 -2.44 0.55 -7.56
N ALA A 305 -1.63 0.57 -6.50
CA ALA A 305 -2.04 0.16 -5.16
C ALA A 305 -3.26 0.98 -4.66
N ARG A 306 -3.24 2.31 -4.82
CA ARG A 306 -4.38 3.16 -4.49
C ARG A 306 -5.60 2.88 -5.36
N GLU A 307 -5.40 2.65 -6.67
CA GLU A 307 -6.49 2.34 -7.61
C GLU A 307 -7.24 1.04 -7.24
N VAL A 308 -6.55 0.06 -6.64
CA VAL A 308 -7.13 -1.22 -6.16
C VAL A 308 -7.58 -1.20 -4.69
N GLY A 309 -7.46 -0.05 -4.00
CA GLY A 309 -7.94 0.11 -2.62
C GLY A 309 -6.97 -0.33 -1.52
N LEU A 310 -5.67 -0.43 -1.82
CA LEU A 310 -4.61 -0.58 -0.81
C LEU A 310 -4.17 0.78 -0.27
N PHE A 311 -3.89 0.84 1.03
CA PHE A 311 -3.39 2.05 1.69
C PHE A 311 -1.87 2.13 1.64
N SER A 312 -1.31 3.35 1.69
CA SER A 312 0.15 3.55 1.62
C SER A 312 0.90 2.74 2.68
N GLU A 313 0.36 2.67 3.89
CA GLU A 313 0.95 1.93 5.02
C GLU A 313 0.96 0.40 4.82
N GLU A 314 0.15 -0.11 3.89
CA GLU A 314 0.05 -1.53 3.56
C GLU A 314 1.00 -1.94 2.43
N VAL A 315 1.71 -0.97 1.84
CA VAL A 315 2.46 -1.14 0.60
C VAL A 315 3.91 -0.73 0.80
N GLU A 316 4.81 -1.71 0.73
CA GLU A 316 6.25 -1.50 0.80
C GLU A 316 6.81 -1.47 -0.63
N GLN A 317 7.11 -0.27 -1.14
CA GLN A 317 7.54 -0.09 -2.53
C GLN A 317 8.99 -0.54 -2.75
N TYR A 318 9.24 -1.28 -3.83
CA TYR A 318 10.55 -1.72 -4.31
C TYR A 318 10.81 -1.05 -5.67
N GLY A 319 11.35 0.16 -5.64
CA GLY A 319 11.36 1.02 -6.83
C GLY A 319 9.96 1.53 -7.16
N THR A 320 9.72 1.89 -8.43
CA THR A 320 8.47 2.53 -8.86
C THR A 320 7.44 1.56 -9.45
N THR A 321 7.78 0.29 -9.64
CA THR A 321 7.05 -0.67 -10.49
C THR A 321 6.54 -1.90 -9.75
N ARG A 322 7.03 -2.16 -8.54
CA ARG A 322 6.69 -3.33 -7.73
C ARG A 322 6.67 -2.99 -6.25
N ALA A 323 5.86 -3.72 -5.48
CA ALA A 323 5.72 -3.50 -4.04
C ALA A 323 5.37 -4.79 -3.31
N LYS A 324 5.79 -4.93 -2.04
CA LYS A 324 5.26 -5.96 -1.14
C LYS A 324 3.97 -5.46 -0.50
N VAL A 325 2.96 -6.33 -0.40
CA VAL A 325 1.71 -6.01 0.30
C VAL A 325 1.72 -6.67 1.68
N ARG A 326 1.55 -5.84 2.70
CA ARG A 326 1.51 -6.21 4.11
C ARG A 326 0.28 -7.05 4.44
N LEU A 327 0.44 -8.00 5.36
CA LEU A 327 -0.64 -8.94 5.72
C LEU A 327 -1.73 -8.27 6.57
N GLU A 328 -1.44 -7.12 7.16
CA GLU A 328 -2.36 -6.25 7.88
C GLU A 328 -3.55 -5.83 7.02
N ALA A 329 -3.37 -5.74 5.70
CA ALA A 329 -4.47 -5.52 4.75
C ALA A 329 -5.57 -6.58 4.89
N LEU A 330 -5.21 -7.85 5.13
CA LEU A 330 -6.18 -8.93 5.29
C LEU A 330 -7.00 -8.78 6.59
N ASN A 331 -6.40 -8.24 7.66
CA ASN A 331 -7.11 -7.98 8.92
C ASN A 331 -8.18 -6.90 8.72
N ARG A 332 -7.84 -5.82 8.01
CA ARG A 332 -8.76 -4.74 7.66
C ARG A 332 -9.90 -5.25 6.76
N LEU A 333 -9.57 -6.06 5.76
CA LEU A 333 -10.52 -6.54 4.76
C LEU A 333 -11.33 -7.77 5.24
N LYS A 334 -11.12 -8.25 6.47
CA LYS A 334 -11.70 -9.50 6.98
C LYS A 334 -13.22 -9.58 6.87
N THR A 335 -13.93 -8.45 7.02
CA THR A 335 -15.40 -8.37 6.96
C THR A 335 -15.93 -8.25 5.52
N GLN A 336 -15.07 -8.01 4.54
CA GLN A 336 -15.46 -7.89 3.15
C GLN A 336 -15.71 -9.29 2.56
N PRO A 337 -16.81 -9.50 1.81
CA PRO A 337 -17.03 -10.78 1.12
C PRO A 337 -15.98 -10.98 0.03
N ASP A 338 -15.61 -12.24 -0.18
CA ASP A 338 -14.68 -12.63 -1.24
C ASP A 338 -15.34 -12.48 -2.62
N GLY A 339 -14.53 -12.13 -3.62
CA GLY A 339 -14.91 -12.23 -5.02
C GLY A 339 -14.94 -13.66 -5.56
N LYS A 340 -15.09 -13.76 -6.88
CA LYS A 340 -15.11 -15.02 -7.61
C LYS A 340 -13.69 -15.54 -7.82
N TYR A 341 -13.47 -16.79 -7.46
CA TYR A 341 -12.16 -17.42 -7.55
C TYR A 341 -12.09 -18.33 -8.77
N LEU A 342 -11.17 -18.06 -9.68
CA LEU A 342 -11.08 -18.73 -10.97
C LEU A 342 -9.69 -19.33 -11.14
N VAL A 343 -9.63 -20.60 -11.52
CA VAL A 343 -8.37 -21.31 -11.76
C VAL A 343 -8.21 -21.66 -13.23
N VAL A 344 -7.06 -21.28 -13.80
CA VAL A 344 -6.65 -21.63 -15.15
C VAL A 344 -5.69 -22.81 -15.10
N THR A 345 -5.96 -23.84 -15.88
CA THR A 345 -5.07 -25.00 -16.06
C THR A 345 -4.97 -25.36 -17.54
N GLY A 346 -4.11 -26.32 -17.89
CA GLY A 346 -3.95 -26.79 -19.26
C GLY A 346 -4.33 -28.27 -19.42
N ILE A 347 -4.37 -28.73 -20.66
CA ILE A 347 -4.20 -30.16 -20.96
C ILE A 347 -2.78 -30.62 -20.60
N THR A 348 -2.51 -31.92 -20.69
CA THR A 348 -1.17 -32.47 -20.48
C THR A 348 -0.13 -31.70 -21.30
N PRO A 349 0.91 -31.13 -20.65
CA PRO A 349 1.88 -30.27 -21.32
C PRO A 349 2.59 -30.96 -22.49
N THR A 350 2.83 -30.20 -23.55
CA THR A 350 3.58 -30.58 -24.74
C THR A 350 4.78 -29.64 -24.94
N PRO A 351 5.84 -30.06 -25.65
CA PRO A 351 6.98 -29.19 -25.95
C PRO A 351 6.63 -27.89 -26.70
N LEU A 352 5.45 -27.82 -27.32
CA LEU A 352 4.98 -26.64 -28.06
C LEU A 352 4.37 -25.57 -27.15
N GLY A 353 4.03 -25.92 -25.91
CA GLY A 353 3.41 -25.03 -24.94
C GLY A 353 1.93 -24.73 -25.22
N GLU A 354 1.16 -24.63 -24.14
CA GLU A 354 -0.29 -24.42 -24.19
C GLU A 354 -0.66 -22.95 -24.00
N GLY A 355 0.19 -22.16 -23.33
CA GLY A 355 -0.06 -20.76 -23.04
C GLY A 355 -0.94 -20.51 -21.81
N THR A 356 -0.85 -21.36 -20.79
CA THR A 356 -1.64 -21.23 -19.54
C THR A 356 -1.48 -19.86 -18.90
N THR A 357 -0.24 -19.42 -18.60
CA THR A 357 0.01 -18.12 -17.96
C THR A 357 -0.40 -16.93 -18.83
N THR A 358 -0.19 -17.02 -20.14
CA THR A 358 -0.70 -16.01 -21.09
C THR A 358 -2.23 -15.91 -21.02
N THR A 359 -2.92 -17.04 -20.88
CA THR A 359 -4.38 -17.09 -20.72
C THR A 359 -4.82 -16.54 -19.37
N THR A 360 -4.10 -16.85 -18.28
CA THR A 360 -4.35 -16.30 -16.93
C THR A 360 -4.33 -14.76 -16.95
N LEU A 361 -3.26 -14.18 -17.51
CA LEU A 361 -3.09 -12.73 -17.58
C LEU A 361 -4.07 -12.09 -18.58
N GLY A 362 -4.25 -12.70 -19.75
CA GLY A 362 -5.18 -12.23 -20.78
C GLY A 362 -6.63 -12.26 -20.31
N LEU A 363 -7.04 -13.28 -19.56
CA LEU A 363 -8.37 -13.35 -18.96
C LEU A 363 -8.55 -12.27 -17.88
N ALA A 364 -7.54 -12.06 -17.03
CA ALA A 364 -7.59 -10.99 -16.04
C ALA A 364 -7.70 -9.61 -16.70
N GLN A 365 -6.97 -9.37 -17.79
CA GLN A 365 -7.06 -8.17 -18.63
C GLN A 365 -8.42 -8.02 -19.30
N ALA A 366 -8.98 -9.08 -19.86
CA ALA A 366 -10.31 -9.08 -20.46
C ALA A 366 -11.37 -8.65 -19.45
N LEU A 367 -11.35 -9.24 -18.24
CA LEU A 367 -12.28 -8.88 -17.17
C LEU A 367 -12.11 -7.43 -16.70
N GLY A 368 -10.86 -7.01 -16.49
CA GLY A 368 -10.53 -5.66 -16.00
C GLY A 368 -10.63 -4.58 -17.07
N ALA A 369 -9.69 -4.59 -18.01
CA ALA A 369 -9.49 -3.53 -18.99
C ALA A 369 -10.62 -3.41 -20.02
N HIS A 370 -11.27 -4.53 -20.36
CA HIS A 370 -12.27 -4.57 -21.43
C HIS A 370 -13.72 -4.67 -20.92
N LEU A 371 -13.96 -5.40 -19.83
CA LEU A 371 -15.30 -5.57 -19.26
C LEU A 371 -15.56 -4.68 -18.03
N HIS A 372 -14.55 -3.96 -17.53
CA HIS A 372 -14.65 -3.06 -16.40
C HIS A 372 -15.15 -3.73 -15.11
N VAL A 373 -14.79 -5.00 -14.92
CA VAL A 373 -15.02 -5.76 -13.70
C VAL A 373 -13.70 -5.85 -12.93
N ASN A 374 -13.71 -5.62 -11.61
CA ASN A 374 -12.49 -5.74 -10.81
C ASN A 374 -11.87 -7.12 -11.02
N SER A 375 -10.60 -7.13 -11.37
CA SER A 375 -9.90 -8.34 -11.77
C SER A 375 -8.47 -8.30 -11.26
N PHE A 376 -8.04 -9.40 -10.66
CA PHE A 376 -6.69 -9.59 -10.14
C PHE A 376 -6.11 -10.89 -10.69
N ALA A 377 -4.86 -10.89 -11.14
CA ALA A 377 -4.17 -12.13 -11.47
C ALA A 377 -3.23 -12.56 -10.33
N CYS A 378 -3.17 -13.86 -10.04
CA CYS A 378 -2.24 -14.43 -9.07
C CYS A 378 -1.41 -15.52 -9.72
N VAL A 379 -0.13 -15.21 -9.99
CA VAL A 379 0.81 -16.08 -10.69
C VAL A 379 2.03 -16.37 -9.82
N ARG A 380 2.79 -17.40 -10.21
CA ARG A 380 4.02 -17.76 -9.53
C ARG A 380 5.17 -16.88 -9.99
N GLN A 381 6.16 -16.74 -9.11
CA GLN A 381 7.46 -16.21 -9.51
C GLN A 381 8.14 -17.24 -10.43
N PRO A 382 8.73 -16.83 -11.57
CA PRO A 382 9.53 -17.74 -12.39
C PRO A 382 10.83 -18.12 -11.67
N SER A 383 11.32 -19.34 -11.88
CA SER A 383 12.62 -19.73 -11.35
C SER A 383 13.73 -18.98 -12.09
N GLN A 384 14.70 -18.42 -11.37
CA GLN A 384 15.81 -17.70 -12.03
C GLN A 384 16.59 -18.60 -13.01
N GLY A 385 16.76 -19.88 -12.66
CA GLY A 385 17.45 -20.85 -13.51
C GLY A 385 16.74 -21.13 -14.84
N SER A 386 15.40 -21.12 -14.87
CA SER A 386 14.66 -21.33 -16.13
C SER A 386 14.76 -20.15 -17.10
N ASN A 387 15.00 -18.95 -16.57
CA ASN A 387 15.01 -17.72 -17.38
C ASN A 387 16.25 -17.60 -18.27
N PHE A 388 17.36 -18.25 -17.89
CA PHE A 388 18.56 -18.39 -18.71
C PHE A 388 18.56 -19.67 -19.57
N GLY A 389 17.46 -20.41 -19.58
CA GLY A 389 17.26 -21.64 -20.36
C GLY A 389 16.30 -21.45 -21.53
N VAL A 390 15.61 -22.53 -21.91
CA VAL A 390 14.76 -22.58 -23.12
C VAL A 390 13.46 -21.79 -22.99
N LYS A 391 12.94 -21.58 -21.77
CA LYS A 391 11.63 -20.94 -21.53
C LYS A 391 11.66 -19.40 -21.67
N GLY A 392 12.83 -18.78 -21.72
CA GLY A 392 12.95 -17.32 -21.75
C GLY A 392 12.50 -16.65 -20.45
N GLY A 393 12.48 -15.30 -20.44
CA GLY A 393 12.26 -14.49 -19.25
C GLY A 393 10.90 -13.79 -19.17
N ALA A 394 9.89 -14.17 -19.96
CA ALA A 394 8.57 -13.55 -19.86
C ALA A 394 7.65 -14.33 -18.90
N VAL A 395 6.88 -13.61 -18.08
CA VAL A 395 5.75 -14.20 -17.33
C VAL A 395 4.48 -13.88 -18.10
N GLY A 396 4.01 -14.85 -18.88
CA GLY A 396 2.98 -14.68 -19.92
C GLY A 396 3.61 -14.67 -21.31
N GLY A 397 3.01 -13.92 -22.24
CA GLY A 397 3.56 -13.76 -23.59
C GLY A 397 2.75 -12.79 -24.44
N GLY A 398 3.39 -12.21 -25.45
CA GLY A 398 2.80 -11.21 -26.32
C GLY A 398 2.29 -10.00 -25.56
N TYR A 399 1.02 -9.65 -25.80
CA TYR A 399 0.36 -8.52 -25.12
C TYR A 399 -0.27 -8.87 -23.76
N SER A 400 -0.08 -10.10 -23.29
CA SER A 400 -0.59 -10.60 -22.02
C SER A 400 0.55 -11.14 -21.17
N GLN A 401 1.33 -10.19 -20.62
CA GLN A 401 2.50 -10.45 -19.79
C GLN A 401 2.60 -9.47 -18.62
N VAL A 402 3.32 -9.86 -17.57
CA VAL A 402 3.67 -9.00 -16.43
C VAL A 402 4.81 -8.08 -16.81
N ILE A 403 4.72 -6.80 -16.43
CA ILE A 403 5.77 -5.79 -16.67
C ILE A 403 6.19 -5.08 -15.37
N PRO A 404 7.46 -4.65 -15.26
CA PRO A 404 8.57 -4.89 -16.18
C PRO A 404 9.05 -6.35 -16.18
N MET A 405 9.39 -6.87 -17.37
CA MET A 405 9.73 -8.29 -17.57
C MET A 405 11.02 -8.69 -16.86
N GLU A 406 12.03 -7.81 -16.87
CA GLU A 406 13.35 -8.07 -16.30
C GLU A 406 13.27 -8.18 -14.77
N GLU A 407 12.39 -7.39 -14.16
CA GLU A 407 12.23 -7.37 -12.72
C GLU A 407 11.57 -8.64 -12.20
N VAL A 408 10.53 -9.13 -12.88
CA VAL A 408 9.83 -10.36 -12.49
C VAL A 408 10.70 -11.60 -12.71
N SER A 409 11.59 -11.56 -13.70
CA SER A 409 12.42 -12.71 -14.07
C SER A 409 13.80 -12.75 -13.41
N LEU A 410 14.21 -11.69 -12.76
CA LEU A 410 15.45 -11.70 -11.98
C LEU A 410 15.14 -11.84 -10.50
N HIS A 411 15.44 -10.81 -9.72
CA HIS A 411 15.38 -10.88 -8.26
C HIS A 411 14.00 -10.59 -7.70
N LEU A 412 13.10 -9.94 -8.46
CA LEU A 412 11.81 -9.45 -8.00
C LEU A 412 11.95 -8.68 -6.67
N THR A 413 11.53 -9.32 -5.57
CA THR A 413 11.57 -8.82 -4.18
C THR A 413 12.43 -9.69 -3.27
N SER A 414 13.25 -10.56 -3.84
CA SER A 414 14.22 -11.43 -3.17
C SER A 414 13.63 -12.59 -2.34
N ASP A 415 12.42 -13.05 -2.66
CA ASP A 415 11.73 -14.11 -1.91
C ASP A 415 12.45 -15.45 -2.00
N THR A 416 12.88 -15.80 -3.21
CA THR A 416 13.64 -17.03 -3.46
C THR A 416 14.99 -16.98 -2.73
N GLN A 417 15.63 -15.80 -2.65
CA GLN A 417 16.88 -15.60 -1.93
C GLN A 417 16.68 -15.78 -0.41
N ALA A 418 15.57 -15.31 0.15
CA ALA A 418 15.24 -15.55 1.55
C ALA A 418 15.06 -17.05 1.84
N VAL A 419 14.37 -17.78 0.95
CA VAL A 419 14.23 -19.25 1.04
C VAL A 419 15.59 -19.95 0.95
N MET A 420 16.46 -19.52 0.04
CA MET A 420 17.81 -20.09 -0.11
C MET A 420 18.68 -19.84 1.12
N ALA A 421 18.62 -18.63 1.70
CA ALA A 421 19.34 -18.29 2.92
C ALA A 421 18.84 -19.12 4.12
N ALA A 422 17.52 -19.24 4.27
CA ALA A 422 16.90 -20.05 5.32
C ALA A 422 17.25 -21.54 5.18
N SER A 423 17.23 -22.07 3.95
CA SER A 423 17.64 -23.45 3.67
C SER A 423 19.11 -23.69 4.00
N SER A 424 20.00 -22.77 3.60
CA SER A 424 21.43 -22.85 3.90
C SER A 424 21.67 -22.86 5.41
N LEU A 425 20.95 -22.02 6.18
CA LEU A 425 21.02 -22.01 7.63
C LEU A 425 20.64 -23.36 8.27
N VAL A 426 19.62 -24.05 7.76
CA VAL A 426 19.25 -25.39 8.24
C VAL A 426 20.38 -26.38 8.02
N VAL A 427 20.93 -26.41 6.81
CA VAL A 427 22.03 -27.32 6.44
C VAL A 427 23.27 -27.04 7.29
N ASP A 428 23.63 -25.77 7.46
CA ASP A 428 24.78 -25.36 8.27
C ASP A 428 24.58 -25.72 9.76
N THR A 429 23.37 -25.56 10.29
CA THR A 429 23.02 -25.95 11.66
C THR A 429 23.16 -27.46 11.86
N ILE A 430 22.69 -28.26 10.90
CA ILE A 430 22.82 -29.73 10.93
C ILE A 430 24.31 -30.11 10.90
N ASN A 431 25.09 -29.50 10.00
CA ASN A 431 26.52 -29.77 9.87
C ASN A 431 27.28 -29.41 11.15
N ALA A 432 27.02 -28.22 11.71
CA ALA A 432 27.60 -27.78 12.97
C ALA A 432 27.24 -28.76 14.10
N ARG A 433 25.97 -29.18 14.16
CA ARG A 433 25.50 -30.11 15.18
C ARG A 433 26.18 -31.48 15.08
N VAL A 434 26.27 -32.03 13.87
CA VAL A 434 26.96 -33.31 13.63
C VAL A 434 28.44 -33.21 14.01
N LEU A 435 29.12 -32.11 13.66
CA LEU A 435 30.52 -31.90 14.01
C LEU A 435 30.71 -31.83 15.54
N SER A 436 29.84 -31.12 16.26
CA SER A 436 29.87 -31.09 17.72
C SER A 436 29.63 -32.47 18.33
N GLU A 437 28.71 -33.26 17.77
CA GLU A 437 28.44 -34.64 18.24
C GLU A 437 29.57 -35.63 17.96
N LEU A 438 30.40 -35.38 16.94
CA LEU A 438 31.58 -36.20 16.65
C LEU A 438 32.80 -35.85 17.52
N THR A 439 32.88 -34.61 18.00
CA THR A 439 34.08 -34.08 18.67
C THR A 439 33.93 -33.94 20.18
N GLN A 440 32.70 -33.82 20.70
CA GLN A 440 32.43 -33.54 22.11
C GLN A 440 31.75 -34.72 22.79
N SER A 441 31.86 -34.77 24.13
CA SER A 441 31.14 -35.75 24.93
C SER A 441 29.67 -35.37 25.12
N ASP A 442 28.79 -36.37 25.27
CA ASP A 442 27.34 -36.19 25.45
C ASP A 442 26.97 -35.24 26.60
N LYS A 443 27.80 -35.17 27.66
CA LYS A 443 27.61 -34.23 28.78
C LYS A 443 27.74 -32.77 28.36
N VAL A 444 28.69 -32.46 27.47
CA VAL A 444 28.92 -31.10 26.95
C VAL A 444 27.83 -30.72 25.95
N ILE A 445 27.42 -31.65 25.08
CA ILE A 445 26.34 -31.46 24.10
C ILE A 445 25.01 -31.15 24.80
N LYS A 446 24.69 -31.89 25.86
CA LYS A 446 23.47 -31.67 26.65
C LYS A 446 23.47 -30.32 27.38
N LYS A 447 24.65 -29.80 27.74
CA LYS A 447 24.82 -28.48 28.37
C LYS A 447 24.72 -27.33 27.37
N LEU A 448 25.22 -27.51 26.14
CA LEU A 448 25.21 -26.48 25.09
C LEU A 448 23.86 -26.31 24.40
N TYR A 449 23.09 -27.39 24.23
CA TYR A 449 21.91 -27.37 23.36
C TYR A 449 20.60 -27.79 24.05
N HIS A 450 20.60 -28.01 25.36
CA HIS A 450 19.46 -28.45 26.19
C HIS A 450 18.77 -29.79 25.80
N ILE A 451 19.00 -30.32 24.59
CA ILE A 451 18.44 -31.57 24.06
C ILE A 451 19.58 -32.40 23.41
N SER A 452 19.69 -33.68 23.78
CA SER A 452 20.60 -34.65 23.15
C SER A 452 19.83 -35.39 22.05
N THR A 453 19.89 -34.86 20.82
CA THR A 453 19.19 -35.43 19.65
C THR A 453 19.96 -36.56 18.97
N ASN A 454 21.26 -36.73 19.26
CA ASN A 454 22.12 -37.81 18.77
C ASN A 454 21.81 -38.14 17.30
N ILE A 455 22.11 -37.20 16.41
CA ILE A 455 21.75 -37.22 15.00
C ILE A 455 22.59 -38.30 14.29
N ILE A 456 21.95 -39.19 13.51
CA ILE A 456 22.66 -39.99 12.50
C ILE A 456 22.37 -39.38 11.14
N TRP A 457 23.41 -39.36 10.30
CA TRP A 457 23.38 -39.28 8.84
C TRP A 457 22.56 -40.43 8.17
N SER A 458 21.36 -40.78 8.69
CA SER A 458 20.65 -42.02 8.31
C SER A 458 19.97 -41.89 6.95
N LEU A 459 19.54 -40.67 6.57
CA LEU A 459 19.04 -40.41 5.22
C LEU A 459 20.14 -40.60 4.16
N TYR A 460 21.41 -40.47 4.56
CA TYR A 460 22.57 -40.54 3.69
C TYR A 460 23.22 -41.91 3.59
N PHE A 461 23.21 -42.76 4.64
CA PHE A 461 23.85 -44.07 4.53
C PHE A 461 23.23 -44.93 3.41
N LYS A 462 21.92 -44.77 3.13
CA LYS A 462 21.26 -45.43 1.99
C LYS A 462 21.69 -44.85 0.63
N ILE A 463 21.76 -43.52 0.48
CA ILE A 463 22.14 -42.87 -0.79
C ILE A 463 23.63 -43.09 -1.09
N LEU A 464 24.50 -43.02 -0.09
CA LEU A 464 25.94 -43.27 -0.24
C LEU A 464 26.22 -44.73 -0.59
N LEU A 465 25.50 -45.68 0.01
CA LEU A 465 25.59 -47.11 -0.32
C LEU A 465 25.05 -47.42 -1.72
N GLN A 466 24.01 -46.71 -2.16
CA GLN A 466 23.41 -46.86 -3.49
C GLN A 466 24.28 -46.21 -4.59
N MET A 467 24.94 -45.09 -4.31
CA MET A 467 26.00 -44.54 -5.17
C MET A 467 27.20 -45.48 -5.26
N PHE A 468 27.63 -46.07 -4.13
CA PHE A 468 28.69 -47.08 -4.12
C PHE A 468 28.34 -48.32 -4.97
N PHE A 469 27.09 -48.80 -4.91
CA PHE A 469 26.62 -49.93 -5.71
C PHE A 469 26.51 -49.63 -7.21
N THR A 470 26.10 -48.41 -7.56
CA THR A 470 25.91 -47.98 -8.96
C THR A 470 27.25 -47.71 -9.65
N LEU A 471 28.24 -47.17 -8.94
CA LEU A 471 29.61 -46.98 -9.42
C LEU A 471 30.38 -48.29 -9.64
N PHE A 472 30.04 -49.36 -8.91
CA PHE A 472 30.72 -50.66 -9.05
C PHE A 472 30.09 -51.57 -10.12
N THR A 473 28.87 -51.30 -10.58
CA THR A 473 28.11 -52.26 -11.43
C THR A 473 27.77 -51.77 -12.85
N ARG A 474 28.02 -50.51 -13.23
CA ARG A 474 27.78 -50.05 -14.63
C ARG A 474 28.90 -49.16 -15.17
N LYS A 475 29.66 -49.69 -16.15
CA LYS A 475 30.29 -48.89 -17.21
C LYS A 475 29.18 -48.34 -18.13
N ILE A 476 28.94 -47.03 -18.14
CA ILE A 476 28.29 -46.17 -19.18
C ILE A 476 28.30 -44.74 -18.58
N CYS A 477 29.14 -43.79 -19.00
CA CYS A 477 29.12 -42.94 -20.21
C CYS A 477 27.90 -41.99 -20.31
N GLY A 478 28.13 -40.67 -20.19
CA GLY A 478 27.16 -39.63 -20.57
C GLY A 478 27.19 -38.32 -19.76
N MET A 479 28.07 -37.38 -20.16
CA MET A 479 28.02 -35.90 -19.96
C MET A 479 27.47 -35.32 -18.64
N CYS A 480 28.38 -35.00 -17.70
CA CYS A 480 28.41 -33.75 -16.92
C CYS A 480 29.67 -33.71 -16.03
N ALA A 481 30.85 -33.77 -16.65
CA ALA A 481 32.14 -33.69 -15.94
C ALA A 481 33.24 -33.08 -16.84
N PHE A 482 32.91 -32.00 -17.54
CA PHE A 482 33.86 -31.28 -18.39
C PHE A 482 34.18 -29.89 -17.81
N CYS A 483 34.63 -29.87 -16.56
CA CYS A 483 35.44 -28.80 -15.98
C CYS A 483 36.22 -29.45 -14.83
N TYR A 484 37.51 -29.14 -14.71
CA TYR A 484 38.48 -29.68 -13.74
C TYR A 484 39.01 -31.09 -14.04
N PHE A 485 40.03 -31.18 -14.89
CA PHE A 485 41.24 -31.98 -14.59
C PHE A 485 42.36 -31.59 -15.57
N GLN A 486 43.12 -30.56 -15.18
CA GLN A 486 44.49 -30.35 -15.65
C GLN A 486 45.34 -30.15 -14.39
N ASP A 487 45.66 -31.24 -13.71
CA ASP A 487 47.04 -31.41 -13.23
C ASP A 487 47.28 -32.85 -12.77
N LYS A 488 48.33 -33.46 -13.31
CA LYS A 488 48.81 -34.78 -12.92
C LYS A 488 49.93 -34.57 -11.92
N THR A 489 49.61 -34.61 -10.62
CA THR A 489 50.43 -35.04 -9.47
C THR A 489 49.94 -34.36 -8.18
N LEU A 490 48.80 -34.81 -7.63
CA LEU A 490 48.46 -34.52 -6.24
C LEU A 490 48.77 -35.74 -5.35
N PRO A 491 49.48 -35.57 -4.22
CA PRO A 491 49.68 -36.62 -3.22
C PRO A 491 48.33 -37.15 -2.69
N ILE A 492 48.23 -38.46 -2.50
CA ILE A 492 47.01 -39.18 -2.03
C ILE A 492 46.37 -38.56 -0.78
N GLY A 493 47.16 -37.95 0.12
CA GLY A 493 46.64 -37.27 1.31
C GLY A 493 45.91 -35.95 1.03
N ILE A 494 46.33 -35.19 0.00
CA ILE A 494 45.63 -33.97 -0.43
C ILE A 494 44.42 -34.34 -1.29
N PHE A 495 44.54 -35.41 -2.10
CA PHE A 495 43.41 -35.98 -2.82
C PHE A 495 42.29 -36.43 -1.87
N LEU A 496 42.59 -37.12 -0.76
CA LEU A 496 41.59 -37.49 0.24
C LEU A 496 40.97 -36.27 0.95
N ARG A 497 41.75 -35.22 1.24
CA ARG A 497 41.23 -33.97 1.83
C ARG A 497 40.32 -33.22 0.86
N PHE A 498 40.71 -33.11 -0.41
CA PHE A 498 39.88 -32.53 -1.46
C PHE A 498 38.63 -33.38 -1.73
N TYR A 499 38.74 -34.71 -1.68
CA TYR A 499 37.64 -35.64 -1.89
C TYR A 499 36.66 -35.62 -0.72
N LEU A 500 37.13 -35.55 0.55
CA LEU A 500 36.30 -35.36 1.73
C LEU A 500 35.59 -34.00 1.71
N ILE A 501 36.30 -32.90 1.44
CA ILE A 501 35.71 -31.55 1.35
C ILE A 501 34.66 -31.48 0.22
N ASN A 502 34.93 -32.08 -0.94
CA ASN A 502 33.96 -32.14 -2.04
C ASN A 502 32.81 -33.14 -1.75
N LEU A 503 33.05 -34.22 -1.00
CA LEU A 503 31.99 -35.10 -0.47
C LEU A 503 31.16 -34.42 0.62
N PHE A 504 31.65 -33.38 1.29
CA PHE A 504 30.83 -32.58 2.20
C PHE A 504 30.05 -31.48 1.43
N GLN A 505 30.59 -30.96 0.33
CA GLN A 505 29.98 -29.88 -0.46
C GLN A 505 28.91 -30.34 -1.47
N THR A 506 29.01 -31.54 -2.03
CA THR A 506 28.03 -32.06 -3.01
C THR A 506 26.71 -32.52 -2.36
N PRO A 507 26.69 -33.19 -1.19
CA PRO A 507 25.46 -33.56 -0.51
C PRO A 507 24.77 -32.37 0.16
N SER A 508 25.55 -31.41 0.68
CA SER A 508 25.01 -30.17 1.25
C SER A 508 24.28 -29.32 0.21
N LYS A 509 24.75 -29.29 -1.04
CA LYS A 509 24.04 -28.63 -2.17
C LYS A 509 22.72 -29.32 -2.52
N GLN A 510 22.68 -30.66 -2.58
CA GLN A 510 21.44 -31.40 -2.86
C GLN A 510 20.42 -31.28 -1.70
N LEU A 511 20.88 -31.35 -0.46
CA LEU A 511 20.04 -31.14 0.72
C LEU A 511 19.50 -29.71 0.80
N SER A 512 20.34 -28.72 0.49
CA SER A 512 19.91 -27.32 0.40
C SER A 512 18.80 -27.13 -0.65
N GLY A 513 18.89 -27.82 -1.80
CA GLY A 513 17.82 -27.81 -2.81
C GLY A 513 16.51 -28.43 -2.30
N SER A 514 16.57 -29.58 -1.62
CA SER A 514 15.39 -30.25 -1.07
C SER A 514 14.72 -29.43 0.05
N VAL A 515 15.50 -28.90 0.98
CA VAL A 515 15.00 -28.07 2.09
C VAL A 515 14.44 -26.75 1.56
N ALA A 516 15.07 -26.14 0.56
CA ALA A 516 14.54 -24.94 -0.10
C ALA A 516 13.20 -25.21 -0.78
N SER A 517 13.03 -26.38 -1.40
CA SER A 517 11.76 -26.77 -2.01
C SER A 517 10.64 -26.94 -0.99
N GLU A 518 10.90 -27.60 0.14
CA GLU A 518 9.92 -27.73 1.23
C GLU A 518 9.58 -26.37 1.86
N MET A 519 10.57 -25.50 2.10
CA MET A 519 10.35 -24.13 2.58
C MET A 519 9.51 -23.30 1.61
N MET A 520 9.74 -23.44 0.30
CA MET A 520 8.92 -22.79 -0.71
C MET A 520 7.47 -23.30 -0.68
N ALA A 521 7.27 -24.61 -0.49
CA ALA A 521 5.93 -25.17 -0.31
C ALA A 521 5.24 -24.66 0.96
N VAL A 522 5.99 -24.56 2.09
CA VAL A 522 5.51 -23.94 3.33
C VAL A 522 5.10 -22.50 3.10
N LEU A 523 5.95 -21.70 2.44
CA LEU A 523 5.67 -20.29 2.13
C LEU A 523 4.38 -20.16 1.30
N ALA A 524 4.23 -20.99 0.28
CA ALA A 524 3.07 -20.98 -0.60
C ALA A 524 1.77 -21.43 0.10
N LEU A 525 1.84 -22.37 1.05
CA LEU A 525 0.67 -22.90 1.78
C LEU A 525 0.36 -22.20 3.10
N SER A 526 1.12 -21.17 3.47
CA SER A 526 0.90 -20.43 4.71
C SER A 526 -0.27 -19.47 4.57
N THR A 527 -1.08 -19.36 5.64
CA THR A 527 -2.24 -18.44 5.73
C THR A 527 -1.97 -17.21 6.62
N SER A 528 -0.83 -17.19 7.32
CA SER A 528 -0.36 -16.07 8.14
C SER A 528 1.11 -16.28 8.50
N LEU A 529 1.77 -15.24 9.02
CA LEU A 529 3.13 -15.37 9.57
C LEU A 529 3.20 -16.41 10.68
N GLY A 530 2.21 -16.44 11.58
CA GLY A 530 2.14 -17.43 12.66
C GLY A 530 1.94 -18.86 12.15
N ASP A 531 1.21 -19.04 11.05
CA ASP A 531 1.06 -20.35 10.40
C ASP A 531 2.35 -20.83 9.75
N MET A 532 3.05 -19.92 9.06
CA MET A 532 4.36 -20.19 8.45
C MET A 532 5.37 -20.65 9.51
N THR A 533 5.47 -19.93 10.64
CA THR A 533 6.36 -20.31 11.74
C THR A 533 6.07 -21.71 12.27
N ARG A 534 4.79 -22.06 12.46
CA ARG A 534 4.39 -23.42 12.91
C ARG A 534 4.73 -24.50 11.89
N ARG A 535 4.59 -24.21 10.59
CA ARG A 535 4.93 -25.15 9.51
C ARG A 535 6.44 -25.36 9.41
N LEU A 536 7.22 -24.28 9.45
CA LEU A 536 8.68 -24.32 9.49
C LEU A 536 9.17 -25.17 10.67
N ALA A 537 8.64 -24.92 11.88
CA ALA A 537 8.97 -25.67 13.10
C ALA A 537 8.79 -27.19 12.96
N ARG A 538 7.82 -27.65 12.17
CA ARG A 538 7.51 -29.07 11.95
C ARG A 538 8.32 -29.75 10.86
N MET A 539 9.07 -29.00 10.04
CA MET A 539 9.88 -29.57 8.97
C MET A 539 10.87 -30.60 9.53
N VAL A 540 10.85 -31.82 9.00
CA VAL A 540 11.74 -32.91 9.41
C VAL A 540 13.01 -32.85 8.57
N VAL A 541 14.14 -32.56 9.20
CA VAL A 541 15.39 -32.26 8.50
C VAL A 541 16.47 -33.32 8.73
N ALA A 542 16.32 -34.16 9.75
CA ALA A 542 17.24 -35.25 10.04
C ALA A 542 16.55 -36.38 10.83
N TYR A 543 17.28 -37.46 11.09
CA TYR A 543 16.85 -38.55 11.97
C TYR A 543 17.93 -38.84 13.02
N SER A 544 17.51 -39.18 14.25
CA SER A 544 18.44 -39.60 15.30
C SER A 544 19.00 -41.00 15.08
N ARG A 545 19.97 -41.40 15.90
CA ARG A 545 20.51 -42.78 15.94
C ARG A 545 19.47 -43.85 16.15
N LYS A 546 18.39 -43.48 16.83
CA LYS A 546 17.28 -44.37 17.18
C LYS A 546 16.14 -44.27 16.15
N GLY A 547 16.35 -43.59 15.03
CA GLY A 547 15.34 -43.42 13.97
C GLY A 547 14.23 -42.41 14.30
N ARG A 548 14.35 -41.62 15.37
CA ARG A 548 13.39 -40.53 15.64
C ARG A 548 13.58 -39.39 14.64
N PRO A 549 12.51 -38.84 14.04
CA PRO A 549 12.61 -37.64 13.22
C PRO A 549 13.06 -36.45 14.09
N ILE A 550 13.92 -35.61 13.52
CA ILE A 550 14.43 -34.38 14.10
C ILE A 550 13.90 -33.22 13.26
N THR A 551 13.21 -32.31 13.92
CA THR A 551 12.59 -31.14 13.32
C THR A 551 13.47 -29.89 13.42
N THR A 552 13.12 -28.81 12.71
CA THR A 552 13.79 -27.51 12.89
C THR A 552 13.56 -26.91 14.29
N GLU A 553 12.45 -27.24 14.94
CA GLU A 553 12.18 -26.87 16.33
C GLU A 553 13.13 -27.59 17.30
N ASP A 554 13.39 -28.89 17.07
CA ASP A 554 14.36 -29.66 17.86
C ASP A 554 15.80 -29.10 17.72
N LEU A 555 16.07 -28.38 16.63
CA LEU A 555 17.33 -27.66 16.40
C LEU A 555 17.33 -26.23 16.96
N GLY A 556 16.19 -25.72 17.44
CA GLY A 556 16.06 -24.38 18.01
C GLY A 556 16.17 -23.23 17.00
N ILE A 557 15.95 -23.50 15.70
CA ILE A 557 16.15 -22.49 14.62
C ILE A 557 14.85 -21.98 14.01
N SER A 558 13.68 -22.51 14.38
CA SER A 558 12.37 -22.14 13.80
C SER A 558 12.09 -20.63 13.84
N GLY A 559 12.39 -19.95 14.96
CA GLY A 559 12.22 -18.49 15.09
C GLY A 559 13.16 -17.68 14.19
N VAL A 560 14.38 -18.17 13.97
CA VAL A 560 15.36 -17.55 13.05
C VAL A 560 14.90 -17.71 11.60
N LEU A 561 14.41 -18.89 11.24
CA LEU A 561 13.84 -19.16 9.91
C LEU A 561 12.63 -18.24 9.63
N ALA A 562 11.71 -18.12 10.60
CA ALA A 562 10.57 -17.22 10.48
C ALA A 562 11.00 -15.75 10.32
N THR A 563 12.06 -15.33 11.00
CA THR A 563 12.62 -13.97 10.88
C THR A 563 13.22 -13.72 9.49
N LEU A 564 14.00 -14.68 8.95
CA LEU A 564 14.56 -14.59 7.60
C LEU A 564 13.46 -14.55 6.52
N MET A 565 12.36 -15.24 6.75
CA MET A 565 11.23 -15.33 5.80
C MET A 565 10.13 -14.29 6.05
N ARG A 566 10.30 -13.39 7.03
CA ARG A 566 9.26 -12.43 7.44
C ARG A 566 8.79 -11.54 6.29
N ASP A 567 9.70 -11.08 5.43
CA ASP A 567 9.33 -10.22 4.31
C ASP A 567 8.96 -11.04 3.07
N ALA A 568 9.48 -12.26 2.95
CA ALA A 568 9.15 -13.19 1.86
C ALA A 568 7.70 -13.70 1.92
N VAL A 569 7.02 -13.65 3.07
CA VAL A 569 5.61 -14.07 3.21
C VAL A 569 4.61 -13.09 2.57
N LYS A 570 5.03 -11.85 2.34
CA LYS A 570 4.20 -10.77 1.77
C LYS A 570 4.12 -10.96 0.26
N PRO A 571 2.95 -10.96 -0.40
CA PRO A 571 2.88 -11.06 -1.86
C PRO A 571 3.46 -9.83 -2.58
N SER A 572 4.04 -10.02 -3.78
CA SER A 572 4.61 -8.93 -4.59
C SER A 572 3.60 -8.44 -5.64
N LEU A 573 3.13 -7.20 -5.47
CA LEU A 573 2.25 -6.49 -6.40
C LEU A 573 3.05 -5.98 -7.61
N MET A 574 2.54 -6.28 -8.81
CA MET A 574 2.99 -5.81 -10.11
C MET A 574 1.77 -5.56 -11.00
N GLN A 575 1.98 -5.39 -12.30
CA GLN A 575 0.90 -5.16 -13.26
C GLN A 575 1.13 -5.83 -14.62
N THR A 576 0.04 -6.03 -15.36
CA THR A 576 0.09 -6.30 -16.80
C THR A 576 0.31 -5.02 -17.59
N MET A 577 0.49 -5.15 -18.90
CA MET A 577 0.70 -4.00 -19.80
C MET A 577 -0.48 -3.03 -19.87
N GLU A 578 -1.70 -3.48 -19.61
CA GLU A 578 -2.89 -2.62 -19.51
C GLU A 578 -3.09 -2.03 -18.11
N GLY A 579 -2.20 -2.35 -17.17
CA GLY A 579 -2.30 -1.93 -15.79
C GLY A 579 -3.30 -2.73 -14.97
N THR A 580 -3.56 -4.00 -15.33
CA THR A 580 -4.31 -4.95 -14.48
C THR A 580 -3.40 -5.40 -13.34
N PRO A 581 -3.85 -5.41 -12.08
CA PRO A 581 -3.01 -5.78 -10.95
C PRO A 581 -2.69 -7.28 -10.93
N VAL A 582 -1.44 -7.59 -10.60
CA VAL A 582 -0.92 -8.96 -10.55
C VAL A 582 -0.17 -9.18 -9.26
N PHE A 583 -0.48 -10.25 -8.53
CA PHE A 583 0.42 -10.78 -7.52
C PHE A 583 1.32 -11.83 -8.14
N VAL A 584 2.63 -11.62 -8.00
CA VAL A 584 3.66 -12.61 -8.32
C VAL A 584 4.22 -13.10 -7.00
N HIS A 585 3.98 -14.36 -6.65
CA HIS A 585 4.42 -14.85 -5.36
C HIS A 585 4.64 -16.36 -5.31
N THR A 586 5.80 -16.76 -4.77
CA THR A 586 6.27 -18.15 -4.60
C THR A 586 6.47 -18.93 -5.89
N CYS A 587 7.30 -19.97 -5.83
CA CYS A 587 7.62 -20.84 -6.97
C CYS A 587 7.79 -22.30 -6.51
N PRO A 588 6.77 -22.95 -5.90
CA PRO A 588 6.87 -24.37 -5.58
C PRO A 588 6.90 -25.19 -6.88
N LEU A 589 7.65 -26.28 -6.87
CA LEU A 589 7.69 -27.23 -7.99
C LEU A 589 6.39 -28.02 -8.07
N SER A 590 5.89 -28.32 -9.28
CA SER A 590 4.64 -29.04 -9.48
C SER A 590 4.77 -30.56 -9.40
N ASP A 591 5.98 -31.11 -9.48
CA ASP A 591 6.25 -32.55 -9.38
C ASP A 591 6.27 -33.02 -7.92
N ILE A 592 7.10 -32.40 -7.08
CA ILE A 592 7.32 -32.78 -5.68
C ILE A 592 6.53 -31.93 -4.68
N ALA A 593 5.93 -30.83 -5.11
CA ALA A 593 5.04 -29.98 -4.31
C ALA A 593 3.77 -29.63 -5.10
N GLN A 594 3.00 -28.64 -4.65
CA GLN A 594 1.69 -28.29 -5.21
C GLN A 594 1.72 -27.48 -6.51
N GLY A 595 2.81 -26.77 -6.81
CA GLY A 595 2.94 -26.05 -8.09
C GLY A 595 2.04 -24.81 -8.30
N ASN A 596 1.57 -24.15 -7.24
CA ASN A 596 0.69 -22.97 -7.33
C ASN A 596 1.31 -21.72 -6.66
N SER A 597 0.76 -20.53 -6.96
CA SER A 597 1.03 -19.29 -6.21
C SER A 597 0.58 -19.41 -4.75
N SER A 598 0.99 -18.46 -3.90
CA SER A 598 0.69 -18.53 -2.46
C SER A 598 -0.79 -18.33 -2.13
N ILE A 599 -1.25 -18.96 -1.05
CA ILE A 599 -2.60 -18.77 -0.50
C ILE A 599 -2.83 -17.31 -0.08
N LEU A 600 -1.85 -16.68 0.56
CA LEU A 600 -1.95 -15.28 0.99
C LEU A 600 -2.19 -14.30 -0.17
N ALA A 601 -1.56 -14.52 -1.33
CA ALA A 601 -1.78 -13.68 -2.51
C ALA A 601 -3.24 -13.75 -2.96
N ASP A 602 -3.78 -14.96 -3.04
CA ASP A 602 -5.15 -15.20 -3.47
C ASP A 602 -6.16 -14.66 -2.46
N GLN A 603 -5.94 -14.85 -1.15
CA GLN A 603 -6.81 -14.33 -0.10
C GLN A 603 -6.88 -12.80 -0.10
N ILE A 604 -5.73 -12.12 -0.24
CA ILE A 604 -5.70 -10.65 -0.33
C ILE A 604 -6.41 -10.19 -1.61
N ALA A 605 -6.11 -10.82 -2.74
CA ALA A 605 -6.74 -10.47 -4.02
C ALA A 605 -8.27 -10.64 -3.98
N LEU A 606 -8.77 -11.74 -3.41
CA LEU A 606 -10.21 -12.05 -3.32
C LEU A 606 -10.97 -11.01 -2.52
N LYS A 607 -10.35 -10.51 -1.43
CA LYS A 607 -10.90 -9.41 -0.66
C LYS A 607 -10.88 -8.10 -1.43
N LEU A 608 -9.76 -7.77 -2.10
CA LEU A 608 -9.62 -6.50 -2.81
C LEU A 608 -10.61 -6.36 -3.97
N VAL A 609 -10.82 -7.42 -4.76
CA VAL A 609 -11.74 -7.37 -5.91
C VAL A 609 -13.19 -7.22 -5.47
N GLY A 610 -13.55 -7.72 -4.29
CA GLY A 610 -14.91 -7.69 -3.75
C GLY A 610 -15.86 -8.68 -4.45
N PRO A 611 -17.13 -8.75 -4.02
CA PRO A 611 -18.06 -9.83 -4.36
C PRO A 611 -18.40 -9.94 -5.85
N GLU A 612 -18.35 -8.81 -6.57
CA GLU A 612 -18.61 -8.73 -8.01
C GLU A 612 -17.34 -8.90 -8.87
N GLY A 613 -16.17 -8.99 -8.22
CA GLY A 613 -14.88 -9.08 -8.90
C GLY A 613 -14.35 -10.51 -9.03
N PHE A 614 -13.25 -10.66 -9.78
CA PHE A 614 -12.64 -11.95 -10.10
C PHE A 614 -11.17 -11.99 -9.72
N VAL A 615 -10.73 -13.11 -9.16
CA VAL A 615 -9.32 -13.47 -9.03
C VAL A 615 -9.04 -14.62 -9.97
N VAL A 616 -8.10 -14.41 -10.89
CA VAL A 616 -7.65 -15.40 -11.86
C VAL A 616 -6.29 -15.93 -11.40
N THR A 617 -6.26 -17.16 -10.92
CA THR A 617 -5.01 -17.89 -10.57
C THR A 617 -4.78 -19.04 -11.53
N GLU A 618 -3.66 -19.74 -11.36
CA GLU A 618 -3.28 -20.85 -12.24
C GLU A 618 -2.71 -22.06 -11.51
N ALA A 619 -2.77 -23.19 -12.21
CA ALA A 619 -2.19 -24.45 -11.80
C ALA A 619 -1.31 -25.04 -12.92
N GLU A 620 0.00 -25.14 -12.67
CA GLU A 620 0.98 -25.67 -13.63
C GLU A 620 1.00 -27.20 -13.63
N GLY A 621 1.23 -27.80 -14.80
CA GLY A 621 1.41 -29.25 -14.95
C GLY A 621 0.21 -29.99 -15.50
N GLY A 622 -0.77 -29.26 -16.05
CA GLY A 622 -2.00 -29.86 -16.58
C GLY A 622 -3.03 -30.17 -15.50
N ALA A 623 -4.21 -30.60 -15.94
CA ALA A 623 -5.32 -30.95 -15.07
C ALA A 623 -5.01 -32.15 -14.16
N GLU A 624 -4.20 -33.09 -14.65
CA GLU A 624 -3.82 -34.33 -13.98
C GLU A 624 -2.87 -34.15 -12.79
N LEU A 625 -2.13 -33.05 -12.75
CA LEU A 625 -1.11 -32.80 -11.72
C LEU A 625 -1.36 -31.47 -11.01
N GLY A 626 -1.35 -30.37 -11.76
CA GLY A 626 -1.48 -29.04 -11.19
C GLY A 626 -2.85 -28.79 -10.59
N MET A 627 -3.89 -29.11 -11.36
CA MET A 627 -5.27 -28.85 -10.93
C MET A 627 -5.68 -29.79 -9.79
N GLU A 628 -5.33 -31.08 -9.84
CA GLU A 628 -5.55 -32.02 -8.74
C GLU A 628 -4.96 -31.48 -7.43
N LYS A 629 -3.67 -31.13 -7.42
CA LYS A 629 -3.01 -30.57 -6.23
C LYS A 629 -3.57 -29.21 -5.81
N PHE A 630 -4.05 -28.40 -6.75
CA PHE A 630 -4.73 -27.15 -6.45
C PHE A 630 -6.00 -27.40 -5.63
N PHE A 631 -6.83 -28.38 -6.00
CA PHE A 631 -8.04 -28.73 -5.26
C PHE A 631 -7.71 -29.44 -3.94
N ASP A 632 -6.89 -30.48 -3.99
CA ASP A 632 -6.70 -31.40 -2.88
C ASP A 632 -5.69 -30.92 -1.82
N ILE A 633 -4.79 -30.01 -2.19
CA ILE A 633 -3.79 -29.44 -1.27
C ILE A 633 -4.07 -27.96 -1.01
N LYS A 634 -4.07 -27.11 -2.04
CA LYS A 634 -4.16 -25.65 -1.86
C LYS A 634 -5.54 -25.23 -1.37
N CYS A 635 -6.62 -25.63 -2.04
CA CYS A 635 -8.00 -25.30 -1.64
C CYS A 635 -8.35 -25.90 -0.28
N ARG A 636 -7.96 -27.17 -0.05
CA ARG A 636 -8.15 -27.83 1.26
C ARG A 636 -7.42 -27.09 2.39
N SER A 637 -6.20 -26.60 2.14
CA SER A 637 -5.41 -25.88 3.15
C SER A 637 -5.88 -24.44 3.38
N SER A 638 -6.37 -23.78 2.33
CA SER A 638 -6.80 -22.38 2.38
C SER A 638 -8.26 -22.21 2.81
N GLY A 639 -9.09 -23.22 2.58
CA GLY A 639 -10.55 -23.13 2.65
C GLY A 639 -11.20 -22.43 1.45
N LEU A 640 -10.42 -22.05 0.44
CA LEU A 640 -10.95 -21.39 -0.77
C LEU A 640 -11.60 -22.42 -1.69
N HIS A 641 -12.67 -22.00 -2.38
CA HIS A 641 -13.36 -22.79 -3.38
C HIS A 641 -13.33 -22.07 -4.73
N PRO A 642 -12.80 -22.67 -5.81
CA PRO A 642 -12.89 -22.06 -7.12
C PRO A 642 -14.34 -22.11 -7.63
N ASP A 643 -14.86 -20.99 -8.10
CA ASP A 643 -16.16 -20.88 -8.76
C ASP A 643 -16.11 -21.37 -10.21
N VAL A 644 -14.97 -21.19 -10.88
CA VAL A 644 -14.81 -21.48 -12.32
C VAL A 644 -13.43 -22.09 -12.60
N VAL A 645 -13.40 -23.06 -13.51
CA VAL A 645 -12.17 -23.65 -14.05
C VAL A 645 -12.08 -23.32 -15.54
N VAL A 646 -10.92 -22.86 -16.00
CA VAL A 646 -10.60 -22.66 -17.42
C VAL A 646 -9.53 -23.65 -17.83
N MET A 647 -9.83 -24.50 -18.81
CA MET A 647 -8.91 -25.51 -19.33
C MET A 647 -8.36 -25.07 -20.70
N VAL A 648 -7.06 -24.82 -20.75
CA VAL A 648 -6.35 -24.33 -21.93
C VAL A 648 -5.89 -25.50 -22.79
N ALA A 649 -6.16 -25.41 -24.09
CA ALA A 649 -5.70 -26.34 -25.10
C ALA A 649 -5.34 -25.59 -26.39
N SER A 650 -4.31 -26.06 -27.10
CA SER A 650 -3.98 -25.57 -28.43
C SER A 650 -4.19 -26.65 -29.48
N VAL A 651 -4.56 -26.25 -30.70
CA VAL A 651 -4.73 -27.19 -31.83
C VAL A 651 -3.43 -27.99 -32.08
N HIS A 652 -2.27 -27.35 -31.89
CA HIS A 652 -0.97 -28.01 -32.05
C HIS A 652 -0.73 -29.07 -30.97
N ALA A 653 -0.99 -28.74 -29.70
CA ALA A 653 -0.83 -29.68 -28.58
C ALA A 653 -1.79 -30.87 -28.72
N LEU A 654 -3.04 -30.64 -29.12
CA LEU A 654 -4.02 -31.71 -29.36
C LEU A 654 -3.61 -32.62 -30.53
N LYS A 655 -3.09 -32.05 -31.63
CA LYS A 655 -2.55 -32.85 -32.75
C LYS A 655 -1.38 -33.72 -32.31
N MET A 656 -0.50 -33.20 -31.44
CA MET A 656 0.64 -33.96 -30.91
C MET A 656 0.17 -35.13 -30.03
N HIS A 657 -0.81 -34.90 -29.14
CA HIS A 657 -1.44 -35.99 -28.38
C HIS A 657 -2.15 -37.02 -29.27
N GLY A 658 -2.65 -36.59 -30.44
CA GLY A 658 -3.22 -37.46 -31.47
C GLY A 658 -2.21 -38.22 -32.34
N GLY A 659 -0.91 -38.18 -32.02
CA GLY A 659 0.15 -38.84 -32.80
C GLY A 659 0.59 -38.07 -34.05
N GLY A 660 0.15 -36.81 -34.20
CA GLY A 660 0.62 -35.91 -35.25
C GLY A 660 2.11 -35.58 -35.09
N PRO A 661 2.80 -35.21 -36.18
CA PRO A 661 4.20 -34.86 -36.11
C PRO A 661 4.39 -33.71 -35.11
N ALA A 662 5.39 -33.82 -34.26
CA ALA A 662 5.98 -32.66 -33.60
C ALA A 662 6.60 -31.81 -34.72
N HIS A 663 5.80 -31.01 -35.42
CA HIS A 663 6.31 -30.18 -36.49
C HIS A 663 7.45 -29.33 -35.93
N PRO A 664 8.62 -29.30 -36.59
CA PRO A 664 9.67 -28.39 -36.21
C PRO A 664 9.16 -27.00 -36.59
N ILE A 665 8.57 -26.28 -35.63
CA ILE A 665 8.70 -24.83 -35.68
C ILE A 665 10.21 -24.63 -35.75
N PRO A 666 10.77 -23.96 -36.78
CA PRO A 666 12.18 -23.64 -36.75
C PRO A 666 12.39 -22.91 -35.43
N TYR A 667 13.14 -23.53 -34.52
CA TYR A 667 13.63 -22.90 -33.32
C TYR A 667 14.45 -21.72 -33.80
N VAL A 668 13.81 -20.57 -33.99
CA VAL A 668 14.47 -19.30 -33.83
C VAL A 668 14.68 -19.21 -32.33
N VAL A 669 15.72 -19.90 -31.85
CA VAL A 669 16.36 -19.51 -30.61
C VAL A 669 16.93 -18.13 -30.90
N GLN A 670 16.13 -17.09 -30.69
CA GLN A 670 16.65 -15.76 -30.46
C GLN A 670 17.37 -15.83 -29.11
N TYR A 671 18.59 -16.39 -29.14
CA TYR A 671 19.61 -15.99 -28.19
C TYR A 671 19.74 -14.47 -28.35
N PHE A 672 19.55 -13.76 -27.23
CA PHE A 672 19.94 -12.37 -26.96
C PHE A 672 20.24 -11.45 -28.15
#